data_AF-A0AA47MCN5-F1
#
_entry.id   AF-A0AA47MCN5-F1
#
_cell.length_a   1.000
_cell.length_b   1.000
_cell.length_c   1.000
_cell.angle_alpha   90.00
_cell.angle_beta   90.00
_cell.angle_gamma   90.00
#
_symmetry.space_group_name_H-M   'P 1'
#
loop_
_entity.id
_entity.type
_entity.pdbx_description
1 polymer ?
#
loop_
_entity_poly.entity_id
_entity_poly.type
_entity_poly.pdbx_seq_one_letter_code
_entity_poly.pdbx_strand_id
1 'polypeptide(L)'
;METTEDKALIQTKDAVLASLRELSTLAQGTEGQRRASIFHKLVTELRGLNAEVLVATTPEMMDLSNSLTWQALAQCGTPECTSAILTILRTFDSEAVEVDTVVYALGLLPNPSALLLKDMLAMAQYKQSKPIMFALSNVVRKQFQSDYQVTPDITAVAKFMTSLLGSDCPGEKDITFLALRVIGNMGEAMEAAEPAIKSTLLKCMRQPATTLSVQLAAIQAFRRMKLTDEVRANLQRVSTYAKGAVQKRLAAYLTLMKDPKTSDLEMVKKLLKQEQNKQVKAFVTSHIYNIVSSTDRHSKTLAKRIMEVLQNTDVPTHTDYTTLSHNYKLGIHAHEYMQAKTQGNIIFDPSSQLPREVMLQTTMDVFLYNIDMWEIGMEGKGFEPSIEALFGKNGFFPDTISKALYWAVDKMPFTTLKDNGKKVPENLVKEVVANFNKLLKELQAQESPEAMAYLRIMGTELGYIKASELKGIAQNAAMYAEIFMKIIPEETMKKLISNTDNELFAHYIFMDNKFRVSTGSGFPLKVAMAGIFAPGAKGGLSMSPNMEVSFRPSMGVEFVTKMGVHVPEFVDTDVAMHTNIYHESALNARITMENNQVKLSIPAPQGPTQLFSISNNVLFVNNGRVDVISANDEGRTNVVMCRPLFSGVKYCFTARYSAGIDTTAPYFPLTGETKFAVDIQPTGDVTEYTATIAYKLLSEGKGRQVDSVKMILKAEGSAPTEASVNMKYNRNRNVLTTNVQIPDYDVETGFRVGMVDSSSKGKSLTFDITNKNIPQLSLISRAKLQDQTDAMLQMQLIVPSMKTDASITATLKNSEDLVLELKSDVKLPETNSVQAVIFKYGEDQAEVSLMSNMNSDIKMLQPYTEALQAWMELLMNEMMDQQVVKTDMKVRHIYTKALEAGNIWMDKIASDVPYVYTLKNSLAELEKPTMPDNLFMNIESKFRYQFNKDRMTFTLALPLGGKTSQELRIPPMLTTPHMSIPQMDLKLSPMEISIPTFTIPSDYDLTLPVMGMIELSGKVKSNYYNLEGMVSAGNNTVESPSYMANFKVMADSPMELLSFTSEGKMILFDIFTNVLANSF
;
A
#
# COMPACT_ATOMS: atom_id res chain seq x y z
N MET A 1 -17.12 45.20 25.97
CA MET A 1 -16.81 45.90 24.71
C MET A 1 -17.20 44.96 23.60
N GLU A 2 -18.24 45.30 22.84
CA GLU A 2 -18.52 44.62 21.56
C GLU A 2 -17.24 44.65 20.71
N THR A 3 -16.96 43.57 19.99
CA THR A 3 -15.84 43.49 19.05
C THR A 3 -16.05 44.52 17.94
N THR A 4 -15.56 45.74 18.13
CA THR A 4 -15.53 46.79 17.11
C THR A 4 -14.74 46.30 15.91
N GLU A 5 -15.32 46.46 14.72
CA GLU A 5 -14.74 46.00 13.45
C GLU A 5 -13.41 46.73 13.15
N ASP A 6 -12.35 45.99 12.83
CA ASP A 6 -11.06 46.55 12.40
C ASP A 6 -11.17 47.06 10.94
N LYS A 7 -11.98 48.11 10.70
CA LYS A 7 -12.13 48.76 9.39
C LYS A 7 -11.08 49.84 9.16
N ALA A 8 -10.70 50.03 7.89
CA ALA A 8 -9.77 51.10 7.52
C ALA A 8 -10.43 52.48 7.68
N LEU A 9 -9.66 53.48 8.12
CA LEU A 9 -10.17 54.85 8.24
C LEU A 9 -10.57 55.45 6.88
N ILE A 10 -9.93 54.98 5.79
CA ILE A 10 -10.15 55.40 4.41
C ILE A 10 -10.72 54.21 3.64
N GLN A 11 -11.93 54.37 3.09
CA GLN A 11 -12.70 53.33 2.39
C GLN A 11 -12.62 53.50 0.86
N THR A 12 -11.42 53.50 0.28
CA THR A 12 -11.22 53.65 -1.18
C THR A 12 -10.66 52.40 -1.83
N LYS A 13 -10.99 52.20 -3.11
CA LYS A 13 -10.52 51.05 -3.92
C LYS A 13 -9.06 51.16 -4.39
N ASP A 14 -8.48 52.35 -4.31
CA ASP A 14 -7.19 52.67 -4.96
C ASP A 14 -6.03 51.85 -4.40
N ALA A 15 -5.98 51.64 -3.07
CA ALA A 15 -4.94 50.86 -2.42
C ALA A 15 -4.96 49.39 -2.85
N VAL A 16 -6.15 48.78 -2.84
CA VAL A 16 -6.36 47.38 -3.28
C VAL A 16 -5.96 47.20 -4.74
N LEU A 17 -6.41 48.09 -5.62
CA LEU A 17 -6.07 48.03 -7.05
C LEU A 17 -4.57 48.28 -7.29
N ALA A 18 -3.93 49.15 -6.51
CA ALA A 18 -2.49 49.39 -6.59
C ALA A 18 -1.69 48.16 -6.17
N SER A 19 -2.01 47.54 -5.03
CA SER A 19 -1.36 46.31 -4.54
C SER A 19 -1.58 45.15 -5.51
N LEU A 20 -2.77 45.01 -6.09
CA LEU A 20 -3.08 43.99 -7.09
C LEU A 20 -2.29 44.22 -8.40
N ARG A 21 -2.17 45.48 -8.86
CA ARG A 21 -1.32 45.84 -10.02
C ARG A 21 0.13 45.52 -9.75
N GLU A 22 0.68 45.94 -8.60
CA GLU A 22 2.06 45.66 -8.21
C GLU A 22 2.32 44.15 -8.25
N LEU A 23 1.45 43.33 -7.64
CA LEU A 23 1.57 41.88 -7.63
C LEU A 23 1.48 41.25 -9.03
N SER A 24 0.60 41.77 -9.90
CA SER A 24 0.47 41.30 -11.29
C SER A 24 1.69 41.64 -12.17
N THR A 25 2.34 42.78 -11.90
CA THR A 25 3.49 43.28 -12.69
C THR A 25 4.85 42.82 -12.17
N LEU A 26 4.93 42.35 -10.92
CA LEU A 26 6.11 41.68 -10.32
C LEU A 26 6.58 40.45 -11.12
N ALA A 27 5.77 40.02 -12.09
CA ALA A 27 6.12 39.04 -13.09
C ALA A 27 7.37 39.41 -13.93
N GLN A 28 7.62 40.70 -14.16
CA GLN A 28 8.66 41.17 -15.10
C GLN A 28 10.01 41.52 -14.43
N GLY A 29 10.09 41.50 -13.09
CA GLY A 29 11.27 41.93 -12.32
C GLY A 29 12.00 40.81 -11.56
N THR A 30 13.14 41.16 -10.96
CA THR A 30 13.99 40.31 -10.08
C THR A 30 13.57 40.37 -8.60
N GLU A 31 12.47 41.06 -8.25
CA GLU A 31 12.01 41.25 -6.87
C GLU A 31 11.00 40.17 -6.39
N GLY A 32 11.16 38.92 -6.82
CA GLY A 32 10.25 37.82 -6.44
C GLY A 32 10.06 37.65 -4.92
N GLN A 33 11.08 38.04 -4.14
CA GLN A 33 11.06 38.06 -2.68
C GLN A 33 9.94 38.91 -2.05
N ARG A 34 9.40 39.92 -2.76
CA ARG A 34 8.35 40.82 -2.22
C ARG A 34 6.92 40.31 -2.42
N ARG A 35 6.72 39.21 -3.17
CA ARG A 35 5.39 38.69 -3.54
C ARG A 35 4.53 38.34 -2.33
N ALA A 36 5.11 37.64 -1.35
CA ALA A 36 4.40 37.30 -0.11
C ALA A 36 3.93 38.57 0.63
N SER A 37 4.78 39.59 0.71
CA SER A 37 4.50 40.85 1.41
C SER A 37 3.36 41.62 0.78
N ILE A 38 3.40 41.74 -0.55
CA ILE A 38 2.39 42.48 -1.31
C ILE A 38 1.07 41.73 -1.31
N PHE A 39 1.08 40.39 -1.36
CA PHE A 39 -0.14 39.61 -1.19
C PHE A 39 -0.74 39.76 0.22
N HIS A 40 0.08 39.73 1.27
CA HIS A 40 -0.38 40.00 2.63
C HIS A 40 -0.98 41.41 2.77
N LYS A 41 -0.33 42.41 2.15
CA LYS A 41 -0.82 43.78 2.09
C LYS A 41 -2.16 43.86 1.37
N LEU A 42 -2.29 43.26 0.19
CA LEU A 42 -3.55 43.17 -0.56
C LEU A 42 -4.68 42.58 0.29
N VAL A 43 -4.44 41.45 0.94
CA VAL A 43 -5.46 40.80 1.79
C VAL A 43 -5.81 41.66 3.01
N THR A 44 -4.83 42.35 3.60
CA THR A 44 -5.05 43.28 4.72
C THR A 44 -5.88 44.49 4.29
N GLU A 45 -5.63 45.05 3.11
CA GLU A 45 -6.40 46.15 2.54
C GLU A 45 -7.85 45.71 2.26
N LEU A 46 -8.06 44.51 1.69
CA LEU A 46 -9.41 43.95 1.47
C LEU A 46 -10.21 43.81 2.77
N ARG A 47 -9.57 43.35 3.85
CA ARG A 47 -10.20 43.22 5.18
C ARG A 47 -10.68 44.56 5.74
N GLY A 48 -10.00 45.64 5.39
CA GLY A 48 -10.31 46.99 5.83
C GLY A 48 -11.53 47.60 5.15
N LEU A 49 -12.00 47.04 4.04
CA LEU A 49 -13.13 47.57 3.26
C LEU A 49 -14.50 47.11 3.80
N ASN A 50 -15.51 47.94 3.54
CA ASN A 50 -16.91 47.60 3.75
C ASN A 50 -17.49 46.82 2.55
N ALA A 51 -18.69 46.23 2.72
CA ALA A 51 -19.30 45.37 1.71
C ALA A 51 -19.58 46.11 0.40
N GLU A 52 -20.08 47.35 0.48
CA GLU A 52 -20.46 48.14 -0.70
C GLU A 52 -19.26 48.46 -1.60
N VAL A 53 -18.16 48.94 -1.02
CA VAL A 53 -16.93 49.27 -1.76
C VAL A 53 -16.29 48.00 -2.31
N LEU A 54 -16.25 46.92 -1.53
CA LEU A 54 -15.65 45.67 -1.95
C LEU A 54 -16.40 45.04 -3.13
N VAL A 55 -17.73 44.98 -3.08
CA VAL A 55 -18.57 44.47 -4.16
C VAL A 55 -18.42 45.33 -5.43
N ALA A 56 -18.37 46.66 -5.29
CA ALA A 56 -18.17 47.57 -6.42
C ALA A 56 -16.76 47.46 -7.05
N THR A 57 -15.74 47.12 -6.26
CA THR A 57 -14.34 47.02 -6.72
C THR A 57 -14.03 45.67 -7.36
N THR A 58 -14.78 44.62 -6.99
CA THR A 58 -14.52 43.24 -7.41
C THR A 58 -14.48 43.03 -8.93
N PRO A 59 -15.36 43.63 -9.76
CA PRO A 59 -15.27 43.50 -11.22
C PRO A 59 -13.93 44.02 -11.79
N GLU A 60 -13.47 45.19 -11.31
CA GLU A 60 -12.18 45.77 -11.75
C GLU A 60 -10.98 44.92 -11.33
N MET A 61 -11.06 44.27 -10.16
CA MET A 61 -10.04 43.31 -9.72
C MET A 61 -10.01 42.08 -10.61
N MET A 62 -11.17 41.53 -10.99
CA MET A 62 -11.28 40.38 -11.87
C MET A 62 -10.72 40.67 -13.27
N ASP A 63 -10.99 41.86 -13.81
CA ASP A 63 -10.47 42.31 -15.11
C ASP A 63 -8.94 42.47 -15.08
N LEU A 64 -8.40 42.95 -13.96
CA LEU A 64 -6.95 43.11 -13.79
C LEU A 64 -6.24 41.76 -13.62
N SER A 65 -6.76 40.89 -12.76
CA SER A 65 -6.25 39.54 -12.56
C SER A 65 -7.28 38.65 -11.87
N ASN A 66 -7.99 37.83 -12.65
CA ASN A 66 -8.94 36.84 -12.15
C ASN A 66 -8.31 35.90 -11.10
N SER A 67 -7.13 35.34 -11.40
CA SER A 67 -6.44 34.38 -10.50
C SER A 67 -6.06 35.01 -9.15
N LEU A 68 -5.45 36.20 -9.15
CA LEU A 68 -5.03 36.86 -7.91
C LEU A 68 -6.23 37.33 -7.08
N THR A 69 -7.31 37.76 -7.74
CA THR A 69 -8.55 38.18 -7.08
C THR A 69 -9.18 37.02 -6.31
N TRP A 70 -9.30 35.84 -6.93
CA TRP A 70 -9.79 34.64 -6.23
C TRP A 70 -8.90 34.24 -5.05
N GLN A 71 -7.58 34.23 -5.25
CA GLN A 71 -6.63 33.90 -4.18
C GLN A 71 -6.79 34.86 -2.99
N ALA A 72 -6.93 36.16 -3.24
CA ALA A 72 -7.04 37.17 -2.20
C ALA A 72 -8.40 37.13 -1.47
N LEU A 73 -9.51 37.04 -2.20
CA LEU A 73 -10.85 37.00 -1.62
C LEU A 73 -11.05 35.74 -0.76
N ALA A 74 -10.61 34.57 -1.23
CA ALA A 74 -10.76 33.31 -0.50
C ALA A 74 -10.04 33.31 0.86
N GLN A 75 -9.01 34.15 1.01
CA GLN A 75 -8.15 34.23 2.20
C GLN A 75 -8.37 35.49 3.04
N CYS A 76 -9.27 36.36 2.59
CA CYS A 76 -9.64 37.58 3.28
C CYS A 76 -10.32 37.31 4.64
N GLY A 77 -11.21 36.31 4.70
CA GLY A 77 -11.78 35.83 5.96
C GLY A 77 -12.79 36.78 6.63
N THR A 78 -13.25 37.84 5.96
CA THR A 78 -14.31 38.73 6.46
C THR A 78 -15.68 38.39 5.85
N PRO A 79 -16.78 38.76 6.53
CA PRO A 79 -18.14 38.65 5.97
C PRO A 79 -18.29 39.34 4.61
N GLU A 80 -17.67 40.52 4.43
CA GLU A 80 -17.74 41.32 3.21
C GLU A 80 -17.07 40.61 2.04
N CYS A 81 -15.89 40.03 2.27
CA CYS A 81 -15.20 39.24 1.26
C CYS A 81 -15.98 37.99 0.86
N THR A 82 -16.65 37.36 1.81
CA THR A 82 -17.54 36.23 1.51
C THR A 82 -18.76 36.67 0.68
N SER A 83 -19.30 37.85 0.96
CA SER A 83 -20.38 38.46 0.17
C SER A 83 -19.95 38.78 -1.27
N ALA A 84 -18.74 39.31 -1.45
CA ALA A 84 -18.15 39.54 -2.77
C ALA A 84 -17.98 38.21 -3.55
N ILE A 85 -17.45 37.17 -2.89
CA ILE A 85 -17.36 35.81 -3.46
C ILE A 85 -18.73 35.31 -3.93
N LEU A 86 -19.75 35.36 -3.07
CA LEU A 86 -21.09 34.88 -3.41
C LEU A 86 -21.73 35.70 -4.53
N THR A 87 -21.43 37.00 -4.61
CA THR A 87 -21.89 37.87 -5.71
C THR A 87 -21.25 37.47 -7.03
N ILE A 88 -19.94 37.20 -7.06
CA ILE A 88 -19.23 36.68 -8.24
C ILE A 88 -19.83 35.34 -8.66
N LEU A 89 -20.03 34.40 -7.73
CA LEU A 89 -20.52 33.06 -8.08
C LEU A 89 -21.93 33.08 -8.71
N ARG A 90 -22.75 34.11 -8.44
CA ARG A 90 -24.06 34.28 -9.08
C ARG A 90 -23.95 34.70 -10.55
N THR A 91 -22.80 35.20 -11.02
CA THR A 91 -22.58 35.55 -12.44
C THR A 91 -22.18 34.34 -13.28
N PHE A 92 -21.84 33.22 -12.65
CA PHE A 92 -21.49 31.98 -13.35
C PHE A 92 -22.76 31.29 -13.86
N ASP A 93 -22.60 30.41 -14.86
CA ASP A 93 -23.70 29.61 -15.38
C ASP A 93 -24.40 28.85 -14.24
N SER A 94 -25.73 28.84 -14.28
CA SER A 94 -26.57 28.07 -13.35
C SER A 94 -26.21 26.57 -13.33
N GLU A 95 -25.65 26.02 -14.39
CA GLU A 95 -25.21 24.62 -14.46
C GLU A 95 -23.79 24.39 -13.89
N ALA A 96 -23.03 25.44 -13.57
CA ALA A 96 -21.65 25.33 -13.08
C ALA A 96 -21.57 24.62 -11.72
N VAL A 97 -20.84 23.50 -11.67
CA VAL A 97 -20.72 22.64 -10.48
C VAL A 97 -19.70 23.22 -9.47
N GLU A 98 -18.79 24.07 -9.95
CA GLU A 98 -17.82 24.81 -9.14
C GLU A 98 -18.53 25.74 -8.14
N VAL A 99 -19.64 26.37 -8.56
CA VAL A 99 -20.48 27.21 -7.69
C VAL A 99 -21.00 26.41 -6.50
N ASP A 100 -21.54 25.21 -6.76
CA ASP A 100 -22.10 24.36 -5.72
C ASP A 100 -21.05 23.95 -4.68
N THR A 101 -19.82 23.68 -5.12
CA THR A 101 -18.69 23.30 -4.26
C THR A 101 -18.25 24.44 -3.35
N VAL A 102 -18.06 25.64 -3.90
CA VAL A 102 -17.62 26.81 -3.11
C VAL A 102 -18.69 27.22 -2.11
N VAL A 103 -19.96 27.28 -2.52
CA VAL A 103 -21.07 27.63 -1.63
C VAL A 103 -21.22 26.61 -0.51
N TYR A 104 -21.08 25.32 -0.81
CA TYR A 104 -21.12 24.27 0.20
C TYR A 104 -20.02 24.40 1.24
N ALA A 105 -18.77 24.68 0.81
CA ALA A 105 -17.65 24.91 1.70
C ALA A 105 -17.89 26.11 2.65
N LEU A 106 -18.41 27.21 2.12
CA LEU A 106 -18.79 28.38 2.93
C LEU A 106 -19.88 28.06 3.97
N GLY A 107 -20.82 27.16 3.65
CA GLY A 107 -21.83 26.69 4.60
C GLY A 107 -21.28 25.88 5.79
N LEU A 108 -20.04 25.41 5.70
CA LEU A 108 -19.36 24.66 6.75
C LEU A 108 -18.58 25.54 7.73
N LEU A 109 -18.50 26.86 7.50
CA LEU A 109 -17.86 27.80 8.43
C LEU A 109 -18.45 27.69 9.85
N PRO A 110 -17.62 27.68 10.91
CA PRO A 110 -18.08 27.41 12.27
C PRO A 110 -18.98 28.53 12.84
N ASN A 111 -18.63 29.79 12.56
CA ASN A 111 -19.34 30.98 13.06
C ASN A 111 -19.82 31.84 11.88
N PRO A 112 -20.98 31.52 11.28
CA PRO A 112 -21.50 32.30 10.16
C PRO A 112 -22.00 33.68 10.59
N SER A 113 -21.74 34.71 9.78
CA SER A 113 -22.27 36.05 9.99
C SER A 113 -23.71 36.19 9.48
N ALA A 114 -24.44 37.20 9.96
CA ALA A 114 -25.76 37.53 9.43
C ALA A 114 -25.73 37.86 7.92
N LEU A 115 -24.69 38.57 7.48
CA LEU A 115 -24.48 38.87 6.06
C LEU A 115 -24.34 37.57 5.22
N LEU A 116 -23.58 36.59 5.73
CA LEU A 116 -23.45 35.30 5.07
C LEU A 116 -24.80 34.57 4.94
N LEU A 117 -25.65 34.59 5.99
CA LEU A 117 -26.98 33.99 5.91
C LEU A 117 -27.84 34.63 4.82
N LYS A 118 -27.86 35.97 4.77
CA LYS A 118 -28.59 36.72 3.76
C LYS A 118 -28.14 36.37 2.35
N ASP A 119 -26.83 36.28 2.13
CA ASP A 119 -26.28 35.92 0.83
C ASP A 119 -26.49 34.46 0.45
N MET A 120 -26.46 33.55 1.42
CA MET A 120 -26.78 32.14 1.24
C MET A 120 -28.25 31.94 0.87
N LEU A 121 -29.17 32.70 1.47
CA LEU A 121 -30.58 32.68 1.08
C LEU A 121 -30.75 33.16 -0.36
N ALA A 122 -30.13 34.27 -0.73
CA ALA A 122 -30.19 34.77 -2.11
C ALA A 122 -29.56 33.78 -3.11
N MET A 123 -28.48 33.09 -2.73
CA MET A 123 -27.89 32.02 -3.54
C MET A 123 -28.83 30.82 -3.70
N ALA A 124 -29.49 30.39 -2.63
CA ALA A 124 -30.47 29.30 -2.67
C ALA A 124 -31.74 29.66 -3.47
N GLN A 125 -32.13 30.93 -3.47
CA GLN A 125 -33.23 31.43 -4.32
C GLN A 125 -32.83 31.46 -5.81
N TYR A 126 -31.57 31.77 -6.11
CA TYR A 126 -31.02 31.75 -7.47
C TYR A 126 -30.83 30.32 -8.00
N LYS A 127 -30.20 29.44 -7.22
CA LYS A 127 -29.89 28.05 -7.58
C LYS A 127 -30.19 27.09 -6.43
N GLN A 128 -31.23 26.28 -6.59
CA GLN A 128 -31.71 25.32 -5.58
C GLN A 128 -31.00 23.96 -5.67
N SER A 129 -29.69 23.95 -5.90
CA SER A 129 -28.92 22.71 -5.91
C SER A 129 -28.82 22.10 -4.51
N LYS A 130 -28.60 20.78 -4.42
CA LYS A 130 -28.49 20.11 -3.11
C LYS A 130 -27.40 20.74 -2.23
N PRO A 131 -26.17 20.98 -2.72
CA PRO A 131 -25.12 21.53 -1.88
C PRO A 131 -25.47 22.93 -1.36
N ILE A 132 -26.05 23.80 -2.19
CA ILE A 132 -26.46 25.15 -1.78
C ILE A 132 -27.56 25.09 -0.69
N MET A 133 -28.56 24.22 -0.86
CA MET A 133 -29.63 24.08 0.12
C MET A 133 -29.15 23.50 1.47
N PHE A 134 -28.22 22.54 1.44
CA PHE A 134 -27.60 22.03 2.66
C PHE A 134 -26.69 23.06 3.33
N ALA A 135 -25.94 23.84 2.54
CA ALA A 135 -25.13 24.97 3.02
C ALA A 135 -25.99 25.98 3.78
N LEU A 136 -27.12 26.38 3.20
CA LEU A 136 -28.08 27.28 3.84
C LEU A 136 -28.60 26.71 5.17
N SER A 137 -28.96 25.42 5.22
CA SER A 137 -29.41 24.81 6.50
C SER A 137 -28.34 24.81 7.59
N ASN A 138 -27.08 24.62 7.22
CA ASN A 138 -25.97 24.59 8.15
C ASN A 138 -25.72 25.98 8.74
N VAL A 139 -25.76 27.01 7.89
CA VAL A 139 -25.62 28.43 8.29
C VAL A 139 -26.74 28.84 9.24
N VAL A 140 -28.01 28.58 8.87
CA VAL A 140 -29.19 28.88 9.72
C VAL A 140 -29.07 28.21 11.08
N ARG A 141 -28.74 26.91 11.10
CA ARG A 141 -28.62 26.16 12.36
C ARG A 141 -27.55 26.76 13.26
N LYS A 142 -26.33 26.98 12.74
CA LYS A 142 -25.21 27.48 13.54
C LYS A 142 -25.48 28.87 14.09
N GLN A 143 -26.07 29.76 13.28
CA GLN A 143 -26.45 31.09 13.74
C GLN A 143 -27.51 31.04 14.84
N PHE A 144 -28.55 30.22 14.65
CA PHE A 144 -29.58 30.04 15.68
C PHE A 144 -29.01 29.41 16.97
N GLN A 145 -28.07 28.47 16.88
CA GLN A 145 -27.45 27.83 18.05
C GLN A 145 -26.49 28.75 18.81
N SER A 146 -25.91 29.76 18.15
CA SER A 146 -25.08 30.78 18.80
C SER A 146 -25.92 31.68 19.71
N ASP A 147 -27.02 32.20 19.15
CA ASP A 147 -27.72 33.33 19.78
C ASP A 147 -29.07 32.92 20.41
N TYR A 148 -29.60 31.74 20.07
CA TYR A 148 -30.95 31.24 20.38
C TYR A 148 -32.08 32.23 20.05
N GLN A 149 -31.83 33.14 19.09
CA GLN A 149 -32.76 34.16 18.65
C GLN A 149 -33.16 33.96 17.18
N VAL A 150 -34.43 34.20 16.89
CA VAL A 150 -34.94 34.21 15.52
C VAL A 150 -34.73 35.60 14.93
N THR A 151 -33.82 35.70 13.96
CA THR A 151 -33.57 36.93 13.20
C THR A 151 -34.55 37.08 12.03
N PRO A 152 -34.69 38.29 11.45
CA PRO A 152 -35.46 38.48 10.22
C PRO A 152 -34.99 37.59 9.07
N ASP A 153 -33.68 37.37 8.94
CA ASP A 153 -33.09 36.51 7.91
C ASP A 153 -33.47 35.04 8.12
N ILE A 154 -33.43 34.52 9.36
CA ILE A 154 -33.90 33.16 9.69
C ILE A 154 -35.39 33.01 9.35
N THR A 155 -36.20 34.03 9.64
CA THR A 155 -37.63 34.04 9.30
C THR A 155 -37.84 34.01 7.79
N ALA A 156 -37.04 34.75 7.02
CA ALA A 156 -37.09 34.74 5.56
C ALA A 156 -36.73 33.37 4.98
N VAL A 157 -35.71 32.70 5.53
CA VAL A 157 -35.36 31.32 5.15
C VAL A 157 -36.50 30.37 5.49
N ALA A 158 -37.11 30.48 6.67
CA ALA A 158 -38.20 29.59 7.07
C ALA A 158 -39.41 29.69 6.13
N LYS A 159 -39.77 30.91 5.70
CA LYS A 159 -40.81 31.14 4.70
C LYS A 159 -40.44 30.55 3.33
N PHE A 160 -39.19 30.76 2.89
CA PHE A 160 -38.68 30.19 1.64
C PHE A 160 -38.77 28.66 1.67
N MET A 161 -38.26 28.01 2.71
CA MET A 161 -38.29 26.55 2.85
C MET A 161 -39.72 26.00 2.90
N THR A 162 -40.62 26.68 3.60
CA THR A 162 -42.03 26.28 3.70
C THR A 162 -42.75 26.42 2.34
N SER A 163 -42.41 27.44 1.55
CA SER A 163 -42.98 27.62 0.21
C SER A 163 -42.66 26.46 -0.75
N LEU A 164 -41.51 25.79 -0.56
CA LEU A 164 -41.09 24.64 -1.37
C LEU A 164 -41.87 23.34 -1.05
N LEU A 165 -42.53 23.26 0.11
CA LEU A 165 -43.33 22.09 0.51
C LEU A 165 -44.78 22.12 -0.02
N GLY A 166 -45.35 23.31 -0.19
CA GLY A 166 -46.79 23.46 -0.48
C GLY A 166 -47.70 23.04 0.69
N SER A 167 -49.01 22.91 0.46
CA SER A 167 -49.99 22.62 1.52
C SER A 167 -49.99 21.16 2.00
N ASP A 168 -49.72 20.21 1.10
CA ASP A 168 -49.90 18.76 1.34
C ASP A 168 -48.81 17.87 0.70
N CYS A 169 -47.63 18.44 0.38
CA CYS A 169 -46.53 17.75 -0.30
C CYS A 169 -46.92 16.89 -1.54
N PRO A 170 -47.82 17.32 -2.46
CA PRO A 170 -48.57 16.43 -3.36
C PRO A 170 -47.78 15.52 -4.33
N GLY A 171 -46.45 15.69 -4.48
CA GLY A 171 -45.52 14.85 -5.28
C GLY A 171 -45.68 15.05 -6.80
N GLU A 172 -44.65 15.05 -7.65
CA GLU A 172 -43.24 14.68 -7.56
C GLU A 172 -42.32 15.88 -7.87
N LYS A 173 -41.33 16.17 -7.01
CA LYS A 173 -40.11 16.91 -7.39
C LYS A 173 -39.01 16.55 -6.40
N ASP A 174 -37.79 16.28 -6.87
CA ASP A 174 -36.59 16.14 -6.03
C ASP A 174 -36.45 17.27 -5.00
N ILE A 175 -36.99 18.45 -5.32
CA ILE A 175 -37.00 19.62 -4.44
C ILE A 175 -37.84 19.45 -3.17
N THR A 176 -39.00 18.76 -3.21
CA THR A 176 -39.83 18.57 -2.00
C THR A 176 -39.14 17.60 -1.04
N PHE A 177 -38.55 16.54 -1.58
CA PHE A 177 -37.74 15.61 -0.80
C PHE A 177 -36.51 16.31 -0.19
N LEU A 178 -35.77 17.09 -0.99
CA LEU A 178 -34.64 17.88 -0.52
C LEU A 178 -35.06 18.87 0.58
N ALA A 179 -36.14 19.63 0.36
CA ALA A 179 -36.64 20.63 1.31
C ALA A 179 -36.98 20.01 2.67
N LEU A 180 -37.62 18.84 2.71
CA LEU A 180 -37.89 18.12 3.97
C LEU A 180 -36.60 17.75 4.72
N ARG A 181 -35.56 17.29 4.01
CA ARG A 181 -34.28 16.92 4.63
C ARG A 181 -33.54 18.15 5.17
N VAL A 182 -33.57 19.26 4.43
CA VAL A 182 -32.99 20.57 4.77
C VAL A 182 -33.73 21.19 5.97
N ILE A 183 -35.07 21.12 6.01
CA ILE A 183 -35.88 21.54 7.16
C ILE A 183 -35.55 20.70 8.39
N GLY A 184 -35.37 19.39 8.23
CA GLY A 184 -34.93 18.50 9.31
C GLY A 184 -33.53 18.83 9.86
N ASN A 185 -32.66 19.46 9.06
CA ASN A 185 -31.36 19.96 9.51
C ASN A 185 -31.48 21.25 10.33
N MET A 186 -32.31 22.18 9.85
CA MET A 186 -32.58 23.46 10.53
C MET A 186 -33.31 23.25 11.87
N GLY A 187 -34.19 22.25 11.96
CA GLY A 187 -34.75 21.73 13.22
C GLY A 187 -35.39 22.82 14.09
N GLU A 188 -34.81 23.04 15.28
CA GLU A 188 -35.26 24.03 16.27
C GLU A 188 -35.39 25.45 15.69
N ALA A 189 -34.52 25.84 14.74
CA ALA A 189 -34.59 27.14 14.10
C ALA A 189 -35.88 27.29 13.26
N MET A 190 -36.27 26.22 12.54
CA MET A 190 -37.54 26.19 11.80
C MET A 190 -38.74 26.13 12.74
N GLU A 191 -38.65 25.38 13.84
CA GLU A 191 -39.70 25.31 14.85
C GLU A 191 -39.98 26.68 15.49
N ALA A 192 -38.93 27.44 15.80
CA ALA A 192 -39.05 28.77 16.40
C ALA A 192 -39.53 29.82 15.40
N ALA A 193 -39.05 29.78 14.16
CA ALA A 193 -39.36 30.78 13.14
C ALA A 193 -40.72 30.55 12.44
N GLU A 194 -41.15 29.31 12.27
CA GLU A 194 -42.41 28.95 11.59
C GLU A 194 -43.13 27.80 12.32
N PRO A 195 -43.86 28.07 13.42
CA PRO A 195 -44.50 27.03 14.22
C PRO A 195 -45.49 26.14 13.45
N ALA A 196 -46.08 26.64 12.35
CA ALA A 196 -47.01 25.88 11.52
C ALA A 196 -46.33 24.71 10.79
N ILE A 197 -44.99 24.68 10.71
CA ILE A 197 -44.24 23.64 10.02
C ILE A 197 -44.58 22.23 10.52
N LYS A 198 -44.84 22.07 11.82
CA LYS A 198 -45.20 20.76 12.40
C LYS A 198 -46.49 20.20 11.83
N SER A 199 -47.48 21.06 11.60
CA SER A 199 -48.76 20.69 10.96
C SER A 199 -48.54 20.27 9.51
N THR A 200 -47.72 21.02 8.76
CA THR A 200 -47.36 20.68 7.37
C THR A 200 -46.65 19.33 7.29
N LEU A 201 -45.65 19.09 8.13
CA LEU A 201 -44.93 17.81 8.19
C LEU A 201 -45.87 16.64 8.55
N LEU A 202 -46.84 16.84 9.45
CA LEU A 202 -47.85 15.83 9.77
C LEU A 202 -48.74 15.48 8.57
N LYS A 203 -49.14 16.47 7.77
CA LYS A 203 -49.91 16.24 6.54
C LYS A 203 -49.08 15.46 5.52
N CYS A 204 -47.84 15.87 5.29
CA CYS A 204 -46.93 15.21 4.36
C CYS A 204 -46.67 13.74 4.74
N MET A 205 -46.53 13.43 6.03
CA MET A 205 -46.38 12.06 6.52
C MET A 205 -47.61 11.17 6.21
N ARG A 206 -48.82 11.74 6.18
CA ARG A 206 -50.08 10.98 6.04
C ARG A 206 -50.60 10.90 4.60
N GLN A 207 -50.15 11.78 3.73
CA GLN A 207 -50.75 11.96 2.41
C GLN A 207 -50.52 10.73 1.51
N PRO A 208 -51.56 9.94 1.15
CA PRO A 208 -51.38 8.70 0.39
C PRO A 208 -50.88 8.91 -1.04
N ALA A 209 -51.14 10.09 -1.63
CA ALA A 209 -50.68 10.46 -2.96
C ALA A 209 -49.16 10.72 -3.05
N THR A 210 -48.47 10.79 -1.91
CA THR A 210 -47.02 11.04 -1.86
C THR A 210 -46.20 9.76 -1.85
N THR A 211 -44.97 9.84 -2.36
CA THR A 211 -44.04 8.68 -2.36
C THR A 211 -43.61 8.32 -0.94
N LEU A 212 -43.27 7.04 -0.74
CA LEU A 212 -42.81 6.54 0.56
C LEU A 212 -41.58 7.33 1.07
N SER A 213 -40.65 7.69 0.18
CA SER A 213 -39.45 8.48 0.53
C SER A 213 -39.80 9.88 1.05
N VAL A 214 -40.81 10.56 0.49
CA VAL A 214 -41.28 11.86 0.98
C VAL A 214 -41.94 11.71 2.36
N GLN A 215 -42.76 10.68 2.55
CA GLN A 215 -43.38 10.40 3.85
C GLN A 215 -42.33 10.08 4.93
N LEU A 216 -41.28 9.33 4.58
CA LEU A 216 -40.14 9.04 5.45
C LEU A 216 -39.35 10.30 5.78
N ALA A 217 -39.02 11.12 4.79
CA ALA A 217 -38.32 12.40 5.00
C ALA A 217 -39.12 13.34 5.91
N ALA A 218 -40.45 13.36 5.81
CA ALA A 218 -41.31 14.13 6.69
C ALA A 218 -41.28 13.63 8.15
N ILE A 219 -41.23 12.31 8.38
CA ILE A 219 -41.03 11.72 9.72
C ILE A 219 -39.64 12.11 10.24
N GLN A 220 -38.61 11.93 9.42
CA GLN A 220 -37.22 12.24 9.78
C GLN A 220 -36.96 13.74 9.95
N ALA A 221 -37.83 14.64 9.46
CA ALA A 221 -37.71 16.08 9.67
C ALA A 221 -37.97 16.48 11.13
N PHE A 222 -38.76 15.70 11.88
CA PHE A 222 -38.98 15.91 13.32
C PHE A 222 -37.76 15.58 14.19
N ARG A 223 -36.66 15.06 13.61
CA ARG A 223 -35.50 14.53 14.35
C ARG A 223 -34.83 15.50 15.33
N ARG A 224 -35.04 16.82 15.13
CA ARG A 224 -34.45 17.96 15.84
C ARG A 224 -35.51 18.98 16.26
N MET A 225 -36.77 18.54 16.38
CA MET A 225 -37.88 19.38 16.81
C MET A 225 -38.52 18.78 18.06
N LYS A 226 -39.12 19.60 18.92
CA LYS A 226 -39.89 19.10 20.07
C LYS A 226 -41.24 18.56 19.60
N LEU A 227 -41.52 17.29 19.91
CA LEU A 227 -42.77 16.64 19.52
C LEU A 227 -43.94 17.15 20.37
N THR A 228 -44.97 17.73 19.74
CA THR A 228 -46.24 18.04 20.39
C THR A 228 -47.04 16.76 20.65
N ASP A 229 -48.03 16.80 21.54
CA ASP A 229 -48.86 15.63 21.83
C ASP A 229 -49.65 15.15 20.59
N GLU A 230 -50.07 16.06 19.73
CA GLU A 230 -50.68 15.71 18.43
C GLU A 230 -49.70 14.96 17.53
N VAL A 231 -48.48 15.46 17.36
CA VAL A 231 -47.45 14.81 16.54
C VAL A 231 -47.15 13.41 17.08
N ARG A 232 -46.95 13.31 18.40
CA ARG A 232 -46.66 12.06 19.10
C ARG A 232 -47.76 11.02 18.90
N ALA A 233 -49.03 11.39 19.10
CA ALA A 233 -50.17 10.49 18.88
C ALA A 233 -50.24 9.96 17.45
N ASN A 234 -49.84 10.75 16.46
CA ASN A 234 -49.84 10.32 15.06
C ASN A 234 -48.64 9.44 14.70
N LEU A 235 -47.46 9.70 15.26
CA LEU A 235 -46.32 8.80 15.14
C LEU A 235 -46.63 7.42 15.77
N GLN A 236 -47.32 7.39 16.91
CA GLN A 236 -47.79 6.14 17.55
C GLN A 236 -48.77 5.36 16.66
N ARG A 237 -49.68 6.06 15.98
CA ARG A 237 -50.60 5.43 15.00
C ARG A 237 -49.82 4.87 13.81
N VAL A 238 -48.83 5.59 13.29
CA VAL A 238 -48.00 5.14 12.17
C VAL A 238 -47.19 3.90 12.55
N SER A 239 -46.54 3.87 13.72
CA SER A 239 -45.73 2.73 14.16
C SER A 239 -46.54 1.45 14.38
N THR A 240 -47.79 1.58 14.87
CA THR A 240 -48.68 0.44 15.18
C THR A 240 -49.59 0.01 14.02
N TYR A 241 -49.60 0.72 12.89
CA TYR A 241 -50.44 0.39 11.76
C TYR A 241 -49.95 -0.86 11.01
N ALA A 242 -50.64 -1.98 11.18
CA ALA A 242 -50.22 -3.30 10.69
C ALA A 242 -49.96 -3.38 9.18
N LYS A 243 -50.69 -2.60 8.36
CA LYS A 243 -50.55 -2.56 6.89
C LYS A 243 -49.52 -1.52 6.40
N GLY A 244 -48.86 -0.80 7.31
CA GLY A 244 -47.85 0.21 6.95
C GLY A 244 -46.54 -0.44 6.49
N ALA A 245 -45.84 0.22 5.57
CA ALA A 245 -44.50 -0.18 5.16
C ALA A 245 -43.54 -0.24 6.36
N VAL A 246 -42.70 -1.29 6.44
CA VAL A 246 -41.83 -1.55 7.60
C VAL A 246 -40.95 -0.35 7.94
N GLN A 247 -40.27 0.24 6.95
CA GLN A 247 -39.42 1.42 7.14
C GLN A 247 -40.18 2.60 7.75
N LYS A 248 -41.40 2.88 7.28
CA LYS A 248 -42.23 3.99 7.80
C LYS A 248 -42.62 3.77 9.25
N ARG A 249 -43.00 2.55 9.60
CA ARG A 249 -43.36 2.16 10.97
C ARG A 249 -42.17 2.29 11.92
N LEU A 250 -41.00 1.81 11.49
CA LEU A 250 -39.77 1.84 12.28
C LEU A 250 -39.19 3.26 12.40
N ALA A 251 -39.26 4.09 11.36
CA ALA A 251 -38.86 5.49 11.43
C ALA A 251 -39.70 6.28 12.43
N ALA A 252 -41.02 6.05 12.47
CA ALA A 252 -41.91 6.67 13.46
C ALA A 252 -41.58 6.18 14.88
N TYR A 253 -41.35 4.87 15.06
CA TYR A 253 -40.89 4.29 16.33
C TYR A 253 -39.57 4.91 16.81
N LEU A 254 -38.54 4.97 15.97
CA LEU A 254 -37.23 5.55 16.32
C LEU A 254 -37.34 7.05 16.66
N THR A 255 -38.19 7.79 15.95
CA THR A 255 -38.45 9.22 16.23
C THR A 255 -39.05 9.42 17.63
N LEU A 256 -39.97 8.54 18.05
CA LEU A 256 -40.55 8.55 19.40
C LEU A 256 -39.54 8.15 20.47
N MET A 257 -38.68 7.17 20.17
CA MET A 257 -37.71 6.62 21.12
C MET A 257 -36.53 7.55 21.42
N LYS A 258 -36.36 8.67 20.69
CA LYS A 258 -35.38 9.71 21.03
C LYS A 258 -35.66 10.36 22.39
N ASP A 259 -36.94 10.63 22.67
CA ASP A 259 -37.43 11.16 23.94
C ASP A 259 -38.80 10.56 24.27
N PRO A 260 -38.85 9.32 24.80
CA PRO A 260 -40.08 8.58 24.98
C PRO A 260 -40.83 9.00 26.25
N LYS A 261 -42.15 9.21 26.11
CA LYS A 261 -43.12 9.34 27.22
C LYS A 261 -43.67 7.97 27.60
N THR A 262 -44.33 7.87 28.76
CA THR A 262 -44.93 6.61 29.25
C THR A 262 -45.91 5.99 28.24
N SER A 263 -46.71 6.81 27.54
CA SER A 263 -47.60 6.34 26.47
C SER A 263 -46.86 5.67 25.31
N ASP A 264 -45.65 6.13 24.99
CA ASP A 264 -44.83 5.51 23.94
C ASP A 264 -44.29 4.16 24.39
N LEU A 265 -43.93 4.03 25.68
CA LEU A 265 -43.47 2.77 26.25
C LEU A 265 -44.60 1.71 26.29
N GLU A 266 -45.84 2.12 26.52
CA GLU A 266 -47.00 1.22 26.40
C GLU A 266 -47.24 0.76 24.94
N MET A 267 -47.01 1.65 23.97
CA MET A 267 -47.00 1.28 22.55
C MET A 267 -45.88 0.27 22.25
N VAL A 268 -44.68 0.43 22.82
CA VAL A 268 -43.58 -0.55 22.70
C VAL A 268 -43.99 -1.90 23.27
N LYS A 269 -44.59 -1.94 24.46
CA LYS A 269 -45.11 -3.17 25.08
C LYS A 269 -46.11 -3.89 24.17
N LYS A 270 -46.98 -3.13 23.49
CA LYS A 270 -47.90 -3.68 22.48
C LYS A 270 -47.16 -4.29 21.30
N LEU A 271 -46.16 -3.60 20.75
CA LEU A 271 -45.34 -4.10 19.63
C LEU A 271 -44.58 -5.39 20.00
N LEU A 272 -44.03 -5.47 21.21
CA LEU A 272 -43.33 -6.69 21.67
C LEU A 272 -44.27 -7.91 21.78
N LYS A 273 -45.51 -7.71 22.27
CA LYS A 273 -46.46 -8.81 22.49
C LYS A 273 -47.29 -9.19 21.27
N GLN A 274 -47.82 -8.22 20.55
CA GLN A 274 -48.92 -8.41 19.59
C GLN A 274 -48.50 -8.23 18.12
N GLU A 275 -47.27 -7.78 17.83
CA GLU A 275 -46.83 -7.55 16.46
C GLU A 275 -46.76 -8.85 15.65
N GLN A 276 -47.37 -8.83 14.47
CA GLN A 276 -47.40 -9.96 13.53
C GLN A 276 -46.30 -9.85 12.48
N ASN A 277 -45.88 -8.63 12.12
CA ASN A 277 -44.78 -8.45 11.19
C ASN A 277 -43.45 -8.81 11.86
N LYS A 278 -42.87 -9.94 11.45
CA LYS A 278 -41.62 -10.48 12.00
C LYS A 278 -40.46 -9.47 11.95
N GLN A 279 -40.39 -8.64 10.91
CA GLN A 279 -39.34 -7.62 10.74
C GLN A 279 -39.47 -6.51 11.78
N VAL A 280 -40.67 -5.94 11.94
CA VAL A 280 -40.93 -4.91 12.96
C VAL A 280 -40.69 -5.47 14.37
N LYS A 281 -41.19 -6.69 14.65
CA LYS A 281 -41.03 -7.33 15.94
C LYS A 281 -39.56 -7.57 16.29
N ALA A 282 -38.77 -8.10 15.36
CA ALA A 282 -37.36 -8.37 15.55
C ALA A 282 -36.56 -7.09 15.82
N PHE A 283 -36.82 -6.03 15.05
CA PHE A 283 -36.15 -4.74 15.23
C PHE A 283 -36.48 -4.10 16.57
N VAL A 284 -37.77 -4.01 16.93
CA VAL A 284 -38.19 -3.43 18.21
C VAL A 284 -37.60 -4.23 19.38
N THR A 285 -37.66 -5.56 19.31
CA THR A 285 -37.09 -6.44 20.35
C THR A 285 -35.59 -6.20 20.53
N SER A 286 -34.82 -6.14 19.44
CA SER A 286 -33.36 -5.90 19.51
C SER A 286 -33.00 -4.51 19.98
N HIS A 287 -33.73 -3.48 19.54
CA HIS A 287 -33.51 -2.13 20.02
C HIS A 287 -33.76 -2.01 21.53
N ILE A 288 -34.86 -2.59 22.03
CA ILE A 288 -35.18 -2.57 23.46
C ILE A 288 -34.18 -3.41 24.26
N TYR A 289 -33.80 -4.59 23.76
CA TYR A 289 -32.77 -5.42 24.39
C TYR A 289 -31.45 -4.66 24.54
N ASN A 290 -30.99 -3.98 23.48
CA ASN A 290 -29.74 -3.19 23.51
C ASN A 290 -29.81 -1.97 24.43
N ILE A 291 -30.99 -1.38 24.64
CA ILE A 291 -31.17 -0.30 25.62
C ILE A 291 -31.10 -0.86 27.04
N VAL A 292 -31.84 -1.94 27.33
CA VAL A 292 -31.96 -2.53 28.67
C VAL A 292 -30.66 -3.18 29.13
N SER A 293 -29.92 -3.83 28.22
CA SER A 293 -28.62 -4.45 28.49
C SER A 293 -27.45 -3.45 28.49
N SER A 294 -27.68 -2.18 28.16
CA SER A 294 -26.63 -1.17 28.03
C SER A 294 -26.04 -0.77 29.39
N THR A 295 -24.71 -0.69 29.48
CA THR A 295 -23.98 -0.22 30.67
C THR A 295 -23.90 1.32 30.78
N ASP A 296 -24.30 2.02 29.72
CA ASP A 296 -24.35 3.48 29.57
C ASP A 296 -25.28 4.16 30.59
N ARG A 297 -24.82 5.27 31.20
CA ARG A 297 -25.56 6.08 32.19
C ARG A 297 -26.89 6.65 31.68
N HIS A 298 -26.93 7.22 30.48
CA HIS A 298 -28.15 7.73 29.84
C HIS A 298 -29.11 6.58 29.51
N SER A 299 -28.58 5.47 28.99
CA SER A 299 -29.37 4.28 28.66
C SER A 299 -29.96 3.60 29.92
N LYS A 300 -29.25 3.59 31.04
CA LYS A 300 -29.73 3.03 32.33
C LYS A 300 -31.00 3.69 32.85
N THR A 301 -31.12 5.01 32.68
CA THR A 301 -32.33 5.75 33.11
C THR A 301 -33.53 5.34 32.27
N LEU A 302 -33.35 5.25 30.95
CA LEU A 302 -34.40 4.80 30.04
C LEU A 302 -34.74 3.31 30.25
N ALA A 303 -33.72 2.46 30.46
CA ALA A 303 -33.88 1.05 30.75
C ALA A 303 -34.77 0.81 31.98
N LYS A 304 -34.56 1.58 33.07
CA LYS A 304 -35.40 1.49 34.26
C LYS A 304 -36.87 1.79 33.95
N ARG A 305 -37.15 2.89 33.24
CA ARG A 305 -38.51 3.27 32.81
C ARG A 305 -39.15 2.22 31.92
N ILE A 306 -38.38 1.63 31.00
CA ILE A 306 -38.84 0.53 30.14
C ILE A 306 -39.20 -0.68 30.99
N MET A 307 -38.34 -1.10 31.91
CA MET A 307 -38.57 -2.28 32.76
C MET A 307 -39.80 -2.10 33.67
N GLU A 308 -40.03 -0.90 34.20
CA GLU A 308 -41.23 -0.56 34.97
C GLU A 308 -42.53 -0.76 34.16
N VAL A 309 -42.52 -0.43 32.87
CA VAL A 309 -43.68 -0.59 31.96
C VAL A 309 -43.83 -2.05 31.47
N LEU A 310 -42.71 -2.73 31.19
CA LEU A 310 -42.70 -4.10 30.70
C LEU A 310 -43.09 -5.12 31.76
N GLN A 311 -42.75 -4.90 33.03
CA GLN A 311 -43.05 -5.81 34.15
C GLN A 311 -42.61 -7.26 33.83
N ASN A 312 -43.56 -8.21 33.76
CA ASN A 312 -43.33 -9.64 33.46
C ASN A 312 -43.24 -9.95 31.96
N THR A 313 -42.89 -8.98 31.11
CA THR A 313 -42.75 -9.21 29.67
C THR A 313 -41.30 -9.51 29.35
N ASP A 314 -40.98 -10.79 29.11
CA ASP A 314 -39.64 -11.17 28.70
C ASP A 314 -39.25 -10.48 27.40
N VAL A 315 -38.03 -9.94 27.36
CA VAL A 315 -37.39 -9.42 26.15
C VAL A 315 -36.47 -10.54 25.65
N PRO A 316 -36.91 -11.38 24.70
CA PRO A 316 -36.14 -12.56 24.30
C PRO A 316 -34.81 -12.18 23.63
N THR A 317 -33.78 -12.97 23.91
CA THR A 317 -32.45 -12.89 23.26
C THR A 317 -32.50 -13.47 21.84
N HIS A 318 -31.70 -12.90 20.94
CA HIS A 318 -31.84 -13.06 19.49
C HIS A 318 -31.26 -14.36 18.91
N THR A 319 -31.88 -14.87 17.84
CA THR A 319 -31.48 -16.13 17.18
C THR A 319 -31.13 -16.02 15.68
N ASP A 320 -31.46 -14.91 14.98
CA ASP A 320 -31.13 -14.75 13.55
C ASP A 320 -30.70 -13.30 13.22
N TYR A 321 -29.44 -13.16 12.78
CA TYR A 321 -28.78 -11.89 12.50
C TYR A 321 -28.65 -11.60 11.00
N THR A 322 -29.07 -12.50 10.11
CA THR A 322 -28.82 -12.38 8.66
C THR A 322 -30.07 -12.09 7.86
N THR A 323 -31.26 -12.44 8.35
CA THR A 323 -32.52 -12.31 7.58
C THR A 323 -33.59 -11.41 8.22
N LEU A 324 -33.41 -11.06 9.49
CA LEU A 324 -34.37 -10.25 10.26
C LEU A 324 -33.81 -8.86 10.56
N SER A 325 -34.71 -7.88 10.59
CA SER A 325 -34.40 -6.50 10.93
C SER A 325 -33.88 -6.43 12.35
N HIS A 326 -32.80 -5.68 12.54
CA HIS A 326 -32.04 -5.71 13.77
C HIS A 326 -31.43 -4.35 14.10
N ASN A 327 -31.40 -4.03 15.40
CA ASN A 327 -30.58 -2.96 15.94
C ASN A 327 -29.35 -3.59 16.63
N TYR A 328 -28.17 -3.03 16.37
CA TYR A 328 -26.90 -3.40 16.98
C TYR A 328 -26.38 -2.22 17.80
N LYS A 329 -25.79 -2.50 18.95
CA LYS A 329 -25.12 -1.49 19.77
C LYS A 329 -23.82 -2.08 20.31
N LEU A 330 -22.71 -1.40 20.03
CA LEU A 330 -21.37 -1.72 20.50
C LEU A 330 -20.81 -0.51 21.24
N GLY A 331 -20.24 -0.72 22.42
CA GLY A 331 -19.60 0.33 23.21
C GLY A 331 -18.15 -0.02 23.49
N ILE A 332 -17.23 0.85 23.11
CA ILE A 332 -15.79 0.72 23.37
C ILE A 332 -15.43 1.76 24.44
N HIS A 333 -14.86 1.27 25.55
CA HIS A 333 -14.39 2.11 26.64
C HIS A 333 -12.89 2.28 26.48
N ALA A 334 -12.45 3.48 26.09
CA ALA A 334 -11.02 3.79 25.97
C ALA A 334 -10.44 4.29 27.30
N HIS A 335 -11.21 5.07 28.06
CA HIS A 335 -10.85 5.59 29.39
C HIS A 335 -12.11 5.94 30.21
N GLU A 336 -11.98 6.15 31.51
CA GLU A 336 -13.08 6.55 32.42
C GLU A 336 -13.87 7.80 31.95
N TYR A 337 -13.24 8.71 31.20
CA TYR A 337 -13.85 9.95 30.70
C TYR A 337 -14.04 9.98 29.18
N MET A 338 -13.76 8.87 28.48
CA MET A 338 -13.90 8.73 27.02
C MET A 338 -14.51 7.38 26.64
N GLN A 339 -15.73 7.41 26.12
CA GLN A 339 -16.44 6.23 25.64
C GLN A 339 -16.95 6.46 24.22
N ALA A 340 -16.61 5.57 23.28
CA ALA A 340 -17.18 5.57 21.94
C ALA A 340 -18.30 4.52 21.86
N LYS A 341 -19.42 4.86 21.23
CA LYS A 341 -20.57 3.97 21.04
C LYS A 341 -20.94 3.97 19.57
N THR A 342 -20.99 2.79 18.98
CA THR A 342 -21.43 2.57 17.61
C THR A 342 -22.76 1.84 17.63
N GLN A 343 -23.75 2.39 16.94
CA GLN A 343 -25.08 1.82 16.77
C GLN A 343 -25.33 1.52 15.29
N GLY A 344 -25.83 0.33 14.99
CA GLY A 344 -26.24 -0.09 13.65
C GLY A 344 -27.74 -0.38 13.60
N ASN A 345 -28.43 0.02 12.54
CA ASN A 345 -29.77 -0.45 12.21
C ASN A 345 -29.74 -1.14 10.85
N ILE A 346 -30.29 -2.34 10.77
CA ILE A 346 -30.50 -3.06 9.52
C ILE A 346 -31.99 -3.36 9.42
N ILE A 347 -32.65 -2.86 8.36
CA ILE A 347 -34.09 -3.00 8.17
C ILE A 347 -34.34 -3.79 6.89
N PHE A 348 -34.96 -4.94 7.05
CA PHE A 348 -35.44 -5.81 5.97
C PHE A 348 -36.93 -5.60 5.73
N ASP A 349 -37.34 -5.83 4.50
CA ASP A 349 -38.75 -5.94 4.14
C ASP A 349 -39.13 -7.42 3.94
N PRO A 350 -40.34 -7.86 4.32
CA PRO A 350 -40.79 -9.24 4.08
C PRO A 350 -40.71 -9.69 2.61
N SER A 351 -40.75 -8.75 1.66
CA SER A 351 -40.67 -9.04 0.22
C SER A 351 -39.23 -9.10 -0.32
N SER A 352 -38.20 -8.94 0.51
CA SER A 352 -36.81 -8.74 0.08
C SER A 352 -35.84 -9.63 0.87
N GLN A 353 -34.86 -10.20 0.16
CA GLN A 353 -33.73 -10.91 0.77
C GLN A 353 -32.58 -9.96 1.13
N LEU A 354 -32.58 -8.74 0.60
CA LEU A 354 -31.62 -7.69 0.92
C LEU A 354 -32.24 -6.67 1.87
N PRO A 355 -31.44 -6.05 2.76
CA PRO A 355 -31.94 -4.97 3.60
C PRO A 355 -32.36 -3.78 2.72
N ARG A 356 -33.52 -3.19 3.04
CA ARG A 356 -34.01 -1.97 2.41
C ARG A 356 -33.31 -0.72 2.94
N GLU A 357 -32.87 -0.76 4.19
CA GLU A 357 -32.17 0.34 4.85
C GLU A 357 -31.11 -0.20 5.81
N VAL A 358 -29.94 0.43 5.78
CA VAL A 358 -28.82 0.19 6.68
C VAL A 358 -28.36 1.54 7.21
N MET A 359 -28.20 1.67 8.53
CA MET A 359 -27.69 2.88 9.17
C MET A 359 -26.60 2.50 10.16
N LEU A 360 -25.52 3.27 10.19
CA LEU A 360 -24.42 3.17 11.14
C LEU A 360 -24.14 4.55 11.74
N GLN A 361 -24.26 4.67 13.06
CA GLN A 361 -24.03 5.90 13.82
C GLN A 361 -22.93 5.66 14.85
N THR A 362 -22.01 6.60 15.01
CA THR A 362 -21.03 6.61 16.09
C THR A 362 -21.18 7.88 16.93
N THR A 363 -21.28 7.71 18.24
CA THR A 363 -21.32 8.77 19.25
C THR A 363 -20.13 8.62 20.20
N MET A 364 -19.63 9.73 20.73
CA MET A 364 -18.48 9.75 21.62
C MET A 364 -18.82 10.61 22.85
N ASP A 365 -18.71 10.00 24.03
CA ASP A 365 -18.80 10.71 25.29
C ASP A 365 -17.39 11.16 25.70
N VAL A 366 -17.13 12.47 25.75
CA VAL A 366 -15.86 13.05 26.21
C VAL A 366 -16.15 14.09 27.30
N PHE A 367 -15.49 13.98 28.46
CA PHE A 367 -15.71 14.87 29.62
C PHE A 367 -17.19 15.02 30.02
N LEU A 368 -17.94 13.91 30.00
CA LEU A 368 -19.38 13.84 30.28
C LEU A 368 -20.30 14.54 29.25
N TYR A 369 -19.77 14.96 28.10
CA TYR A 369 -20.55 15.46 26.97
C TYR A 369 -20.68 14.38 25.89
N ASN A 370 -21.91 14.12 25.44
CA ASN A 370 -22.19 13.22 24.31
C ASN A 370 -22.13 13.98 23.00
N ILE A 371 -21.24 13.55 22.10
CA ILE A 371 -21.03 14.15 20.78
C ILE A 371 -21.37 13.12 19.71
N ASP A 372 -22.36 13.40 18.86
CA ASP A 372 -22.58 12.66 17.62
C ASP A 372 -21.36 12.85 16.71
N MET A 373 -20.60 11.80 16.40
CA MET A 373 -19.41 11.95 15.55
C MET A 373 -19.83 11.93 14.08
N TRP A 374 -20.43 10.82 13.65
CA TRP A 374 -20.91 10.64 12.29
C TRP A 374 -22.03 9.59 12.21
N GLU A 375 -22.85 9.70 11.17
CA GLU A 375 -23.92 8.76 10.82
C GLU A 375 -23.90 8.53 9.30
N ILE A 376 -23.83 7.28 8.87
CA ILE A 376 -23.93 6.90 7.46
C ILE A 376 -25.16 6.03 7.31
N GLY A 377 -26.05 6.40 6.38
CA GLY A 377 -27.23 5.60 6.06
C GLY A 377 -27.31 5.30 4.58
N MET A 378 -27.80 4.12 4.24
CA MET A 378 -28.00 3.63 2.88
C MET A 378 -29.40 3.04 2.77
N GLU A 379 -30.11 3.38 1.70
CA GLU A 379 -31.41 2.85 1.34
C GLU A 379 -31.32 2.24 -0.07
N GLY A 380 -31.96 1.10 -0.30
CA GLY A 380 -31.88 0.38 -1.58
C GLY A 380 -33.14 -0.40 -1.94
N LYS A 381 -33.50 -0.38 -3.23
CA LYS A 381 -34.60 -1.15 -3.81
C LYS A 381 -34.22 -1.69 -5.20
N GLY A 382 -34.61 -2.93 -5.49
CA GLY A 382 -34.50 -3.51 -6.84
C GLY A 382 -33.11 -4.06 -7.18
N PHE A 383 -32.25 -4.29 -6.19
CA PHE A 383 -30.92 -4.89 -6.38
C PHE A 383 -30.97 -6.40 -6.57
N GLU A 384 -32.06 -7.04 -6.16
CA GLU A 384 -32.23 -8.49 -6.14
C GLU A 384 -32.02 -9.10 -7.54
N PRO A 385 -32.61 -8.56 -8.62
CA PRO A 385 -32.40 -9.08 -9.97
C PRO A 385 -30.96 -8.88 -10.49
N SER A 386 -30.31 -7.76 -10.17
CA SER A 386 -28.91 -7.49 -10.55
C SER A 386 -27.90 -8.37 -9.78
N ILE A 387 -28.14 -8.61 -8.49
CA ILE A 387 -27.32 -9.53 -7.69
C ILE A 387 -27.49 -10.97 -8.21
N GLU A 388 -28.70 -11.38 -8.57
CA GLU A 388 -28.92 -12.70 -9.18
C GLU A 388 -28.22 -12.82 -10.55
N ALA A 389 -28.26 -11.79 -11.40
CA ALA A 389 -27.56 -11.79 -12.69
C ALA A 389 -26.03 -11.83 -12.56
N LEU A 390 -25.46 -11.28 -11.48
CA LEU A 390 -24.02 -11.28 -11.23
C LEU A 390 -23.55 -12.55 -10.50
N PHE A 391 -24.25 -12.93 -9.43
CA PHE A 391 -23.81 -13.91 -8.44
C PHE A 391 -24.74 -15.12 -8.27
N GLY A 392 -25.90 -15.12 -8.94
CA GLY A 392 -26.78 -16.28 -9.00
C GLY A 392 -26.09 -17.48 -9.64
N LYS A 393 -26.67 -18.68 -9.52
CA LYS A 393 -26.04 -19.93 -9.98
C LYS A 393 -25.63 -19.92 -11.46
N ASN A 394 -26.34 -19.15 -12.29
CA ASN A 394 -26.06 -18.95 -13.72
C ASN A 394 -25.59 -17.51 -14.06
N GLY A 395 -25.17 -16.76 -13.03
CA GLY A 395 -24.77 -15.36 -13.14
C GLY A 395 -23.37 -15.20 -13.74
N PHE A 396 -23.01 -13.95 -14.04
CA PHE A 396 -21.78 -13.60 -14.73
C PHE A 396 -20.51 -14.14 -14.05
N PHE A 397 -20.35 -13.97 -12.73
CA PHE A 397 -19.12 -14.37 -12.05
C PHE A 397 -18.96 -15.89 -11.98
N PRO A 398 -19.94 -16.69 -11.51
CA PRO A 398 -19.82 -18.15 -11.49
C PRO A 398 -19.58 -18.76 -12.88
N ASP A 399 -20.26 -18.26 -13.93
CA ASP A 399 -20.08 -18.77 -15.29
C ASP A 399 -18.72 -18.37 -15.88
N THR A 400 -18.27 -17.13 -15.66
CA THR A 400 -17.00 -16.64 -16.22
C THR A 400 -15.78 -17.26 -15.52
N ILE A 401 -15.81 -17.38 -14.19
CA ILE A 401 -14.71 -17.97 -13.40
C ILE A 401 -14.57 -19.46 -13.73
N SER A 402 -15.68 -20.20 -13.84
CA SER A 402 -15.63 -21.62 -14.18
C SER A 402 -15.00 -21.85 -15.56
N LYS A 403 -15.41 -21.09 -16.58
CA LYS A 403 -14.84 -21.16 -17.93
C LYS A 403 -13.38 -20.72 -18.02
N ALA A 404 -12.98 -19.69 -17.26
CA ALA A 404 -11.60 -19.25 -17.15
C ALA A 404 -10.69 -20.30 -16.51
N LEU A 405 -11.19 -21.00 -15.46
CA LEU A 405 -10.48 -22.12 -14.86
C LEU A 405 -10.28 -23.26 -15.87
N TYR A 406 -11.33 -23.66 -16.60
CA TYR A 406 -11.22 -24.72 -17.61
C TYR A 406 -10.25 -24.36 -18.75
N TRP A 407 -10.19 -23.09 -19.16
CA TRP A 407 -9.22 -22.61 -20.15
C TRP A 407 -7.76 -22.64 -19.63
N ALA A 408 -7.53 -22.22 -18.38
CA ALA A 408 -6.20 -22.20 -17.79
C ALA A 408 -5.62 -23.61 -17.58
N VAL A 409 -6.46 -24.59 -17.23
CA VAL A 409 -6.07 -26.00 -17.07
C VAL A 409 -5.68 -26.65 -18.40
N ASP A 410 -6.30 -26.26 -19.53
CA ASP A 410 -5.97 -26.79 -20.87
C ASP A 410 -4.65 -26.22 -21.44
N LYS A 411 -4.15 -25.09 -20.92
CA LYS A 411 -2.94 -24.40 -21.42
C LYS A 411 -1.64 -24.75 -20.67
N MET A 412 -1.67 -25.62 -19.66
CA MET A 412 -0.47 -26.04 -18.92
C MET A 412 0.20 -27.27 -19.56
N PRO A 413 1.56 -27.38 -19.58
CA PRO A 413 2.27 -28.43 -20.32
C PRO A 413 2.21 -29.85 -19.73
N PHE A 414 1.60 -30.05 -18.55
CA PHE A 414 1.77 -31.27 -17.75
C PHE A 414 0.46 -32.01 -17.38
N THR A 415 -0.71 -31.65 -17.91
CA THR A 415 -1.99 -32.25 -17.52
C THR A 415 -2.64 -33.05 -18.65
N THR A 416 -2.71 -34.38 -18.51
CA THR A 416 -3.39 -35.33 -19.41
C THR A 416 -4.89 -35.50 -19.15
N LEU A 417 -5.54 -34.54 -18.49
CA LEU A 417 -6.96 -34.57 -18.20
C LEU A 417 -7.77 -33.87 -19.29
N LYS A 418 -7.95 -34.55 -20.43
CA LYS A 418 -9.02 -34.20 -21.38
C LYS A 418 -10.31 -34.84 -20.91
N ASP A 419 -11.15 -34.07 -20.23
CA ASP A 419 -12.49 -34.52 -19.85
C ASP A 419 -13.48 -34.30 -21.02
N ASN A 420 -14.14 -35.38 -21.45
CA ASN A 420 -14.89 -35.52 -22.70
C ASN A 420 -16.32 -34.95 -22.62
N GLY A 421 -16.49 -33.65 -22.33
CA GLY A 421 -17.85 -33.09 -22.35
C GLY A 421 -18.04 -31.58 -22.29
N LYS A 422 -17.03 -30.79 -21.88
CA LYS A 422 -17.15 -29.32 -21.85
C LYS A 422 -16.21 -28.70 -22.86
N LYS A 423 -16.77 -27.96 -23.83
CA LYS A 423 -15.99 -27.25 -24.86
C LYS A 423 -15.06 -26.26 -24.17
N VAL A 424 -13.75 -26.49 -24.29
CA VAL A 424 -12.73 -25.52 -23.88
C VAL A 424 -12.89 -24.27 -24.76
N PRO A 425 -12.96 -23.07 -24.16
CA PRO A 425 -13.03 -21.82 -24.92
C PRO A 425 -11.80 -21.65 -25.82
N GLU A 426 -11.95 -21.56 -27.15
CA GLU A 426 -10.81 -21.27 -28.04
C GLU A 426 -10.21 -19.87 -27.77
N ASN A 427 -11.03 -18.93 -27.29
CA ASN A 427 -10.62 -17.57 -26.99
C ASN A 427 -11.37 -17.02 -25.76
N LEU A 428 -10.68 -17.00 -24.61
CA LEU A 428 -11.20 -16.54 -23.32
C LEU A 428 -11.79 -15.12 -23.40
N VAL A 429 -11.15 -14.22 -24.16
CA VAL A 429 -11.60 -12.83 -24.31
C VAL A 429 -12.97 -12.78 -25.00
N LYS A 430 -13.17 -13.58 -26.06
CA LYS A 430 -14.45 -13.62 -26.78
C LYS A 430 -15.59 -14.15 -25.90
N GLU A 431 -15.31 -15.10 -25.03
CA GLU A 431 -16.32 -15.68 -24.13
C GLU A 431 -16.62 -14.80 -22.92
N VAL A 432 -15.61 -14.15 -22.35
CA VAL A 432 -15.81 -13.08 -21.34
C VAL A 432 -16.65 -11.95 -21.93
N VAL A 433 -16.39 -11.54 -23.17
CA VAL A 433 -17.19 -10.53 -23.88
C VAL A 433 -18.61 -11.02 -24.16
N ALA A 434 -18.81 -12.30 -24.52
CA ALA A 434 -20.14 -12.87 -24.72
C ALA A 434 -20.95 -12.94 -23.42
N ASN A 435 -20.32 -13.37 -22.31
CA ASN A 435 -20.92 -13.39 -20.97
C ASN A 435 -21.21 -11.98 -20.46
N PHE A 436 -20.33 -11.02 -20.76
CA PHE A 436 -20.55 -9.62 -20.45
C PHE A 436 -21.72 -9.04 -21.25
N ASN A 437 -21.84 -9.39 -22.54
CA ASN A 437 -22.98 -9.00 -23.37
C ASN A 437 -24.30 -9.64 -22.90
N LYS A 438 -24.26 -10.87 -22.39
CA LYS A 438 -25.40 -11.53 -21.74
C LYS A 438 -25.81 -10.78 -20.48
N LEU A 439 -24.84 -10.48 -19.59
CA LEU A 439 -25.06 -9.67 -18.39
C LEU A 439 -25.63 -8.30 -18.75
N LEU A 440 -25.08 -7.62 -19.75
CA LEU A 440 -25.56 -6.32 -20.20
C LEU A 440 -27.02 -6.38 -20.68
N LYS A 441 -27.40 -7.43 -21.42
CA LYS A 441 -28.79 -7.65 -21.85
C LYS A 441 -29.72 -7.95 -20.67
N GLU A 442 -29.28 -8.77 -19.71
CA GLU A 442 -30.06 -9.10 -18.51
C GLU A 442 -30.27 -7.87 -17.62
N LEU A 443 -29.24 -7.03 -17.44
CA LEU A 443 -29.32 -5.78 -16.70
C LEU A 443 -30.12 -4.70 -17.44
N GLN A 444 -30.09 -4.67 -18.78
CA GLN A 444 -30.90 -3.74 -19.60
C GLN A 444 -32.39 -4.13 -19.66
N ALA A 445 -32.71 -5.42 -19.47
CA ALA A 445 -34.08 -5.91 -19.47
C ALA A 445 -34.80 -5.73 -18.12
N GLN A 446 -34.08 -5.31 -17.07
CA GLN A 446 -34.59 -5.15 -15.71
C GLN A 446 -34.72 -3.67 -15.34
N GLU A 447 -35.67 -3.34 -14.46
CA GLU A 447 -35.75 -2.00 -13.87
C GLU A 447 -34.45 -1.70 -13.10
N SER A 448 -33.88 -0.51 -13.33
CA SER A 448 -32.63 -0.11 -12.69
C SER A 448 -32.80 -0.02 -11.17
N PRO A 449 -31.89 -0.61 -10.37
CA PRO A 449 -31.96 -0.50 -8.92
C PRO A 449 -31.84 0.95 -8.47
N GLU A 450 -32.66 1.32 -7.49
CA GLU A 450 -32.60 2.62 -6.82
C GLU A 450 -31.83 2.46 -5.51
N ALA A 451 -30.71 3.17 -5.36
CA ALA A 451 -30.03 3.33 -4.08
C ALA A 451 -29.86 4.80 -3.72
N MET A 452 -29.86 5.09 -2.42
CA MET A 452 -29.54 6.40 -1.86
C MET A 452 -28.65 6.22 -0.64
N ALA A 453 -27.60 7.04 -0.52
CA ALA A 453 -26.76 7.08 0.67
C ALA A 453 -26.70 8.51 1.21
N TYR A 454 -26.65 8.68 2.53
CA TYR A 454 -26.46 9.97 3.18
C TYR A 454 -25.39 9.92 4.27
N LEU A 455 -24.80 11.07 4.56
CA LEU A 455 -23.80 11.27 5.61
C LEU A 455 -24.25 12.39 6.55
N ARG A 456 -24.15 12.14 7.86
CA ARG A 456 -24.24 13.18 8.89
C ARG A 456 -22.94 13.26 9.69
N ILE A 457 -22.56 14.47 10.08
CA ILE A 457 -21.42 14.74 10.96
C ILE A 457 -21.88 15.71 12.05
N MET A 458 -21.61 15.41 13.32
CA MET A 458 -22.08 16.25 14.45
C MET A 458 -23.60 16.49 14.43
N GLY A 459 -24.31 15.41 14.09
CA GLY A 459 -25.76 15.35 13.90
C GLY A 459 -26.28 16.16 12.70
N THR A 460 -25.39 16.79 11.92
CA THR A 460 -25.70 17.63 10.74
C THR A 460 -25.73 16.77 9.50
N GLU A 461 -26.83 16.72 8.76
CA GLU A 461 -26.81 16.03 7.47
C GLU A 461 -26.09 16.88 6.43
N LEU A 462 -25.04 16.30 5.84
CA LEU A 462 -24.18 16.96 4.86
C LEU A 462 -24.75 16.84 3.44
N GLY A 463 -25.51 15.78 3.18
CA GLY A 463 -26.18 15.58 1.92
C GLY A 463 -26.53 14.12 1.69
N TYR A 464 -27.11 13.85 0.52
CA TYR A 464 -27.40 12.50 0.05
C TYR A 464 -27.08 12.36 -1.44
N ILE A 465 -26.66 11.15 -1.82
CA ILE A 465 -26.34 10.75 -3.18
C ILE A 465 -27.31 9.67 -3.61
N LYS A 466 -27.93 9.79 -4.79
CA LYS A 466 -28.72 8.73 -5.42
C LYS A 466 -27.90 7.95 -6.44
N ALA A 467 -28.21 6.67 -6.66
CA ALA A 467 -27.54 5.84 -7.66
C ALA A 467 -27.71 6.38 -9.09
N SER A 468 -28.87 6.97 -9.40
CA SER A 468 -29.11 7.67 -10.67
C SER A 468 -28.16 8.86 -10.87
N GLU A 469 -27.68 9.46 -9.78
CA GLU A 469 -26.73 10.56 -9.79
C GLU A 469 -25.28 10.09 -9.85
N LEU A 470 -24.98 8.81 -9.58
CA LEU A 470 -23.62 8.27 -9.64
C LEU A 470 -23.02 8.39 -11.05
N LYS A 471 -23.85 8.34 -12.11
CA LYS A 471 -23.38 8.62 -13.48
C LYS A 471 -22.93 10.07 -13.62
N GLY A 472 -23.72 11.01 -13.11
CA GLY A 472 -23.37 12.42 -13.05
C GLY A 472 -22.19 12.70 -12.11
N ILE A 473 -22.03 11.98 -11.00
CA ILE A 473 -20.91 12.10 -10.06
C ILE A 473 -19.65 11.47 -10.63
N ALA A 474 -19.72 10.37 -11.37
CA ALA A 474 -18.57 9.78 -12.05
C ALA A 474 -18.10 10.67 -13.22
N GLN A 475 -19.05 11.23 -13.98
CA GLN A 475 -18.78 12.25 -15.00
C GLN A 475 -18.21 13.53 -14.37
N ASN A 476 -18.79 13.99 -13.25
CA ASN A 476 -18.31 15.15 -12.51
C ASN A 476 -17.00 14.86 -11.77
N ALA A 477 -16.71 13.63 -11.34
CA ALA A 477 -15.44 13.25 -10.71
C ALA A 477 -14.35 13.10 -11.76
N ALA A 478 -14.68 12.63 -12.96
CA ALA A 478 -13.81 12.73 -14.13
C ALA A 478 -13.58 14.21 -14.50
N MET A 479 -14.63 15.04 -14.44
CA MET A 479 -14.55 16.50 -14.58
C MET A 479 -13.77 17.15 -13.44
N TYR A 480 -13.84 16.66 -12.19
CA TYR A 480 -13.09 17.20 -11.05
C TYR A 480 -11.64 16.75 -11.08
N ALA A 481 -11.36 15.51 -11.51
CA ALA A 481 -10.01 15.09 -11.87
C ALA A 481 -9.48 15.95 -13.02
N GLU A 482 -10.34 16.28 -14.00
CA GLU A 482 -10.06 17.27 -15.03
C GLU A 482 -9.88 18.68 -14.46
N ILE A 483 -10.67 19.15 -13.48
CA ILE A 483 -10.58 20.48 -12.86
C ILE A 483 -9.33 20.57 -12.01
N PHE A 484 -8.97 19.52 -11.27
CA PHE A 484 -7.69 19.39 -10.55
C PHE A 484 -6.51 19.32 -11.53
N MET A 485 -6.69 18.77 -12.75
CA MET A 485 -5.74 18.88 -13.85
C MET A 485 -5.85 20.18 -14.68
N LYS A 486 -6.95 20.95 -14.55
CA LYS A 486 -7.28 22.24 -15.19
C LYS A 486 -7.22 23.41 -14.19
N ILE A 487 -6.64 23.24 -12.99
CA ILE A 487 -6.29 24.35 -12.07
C ILE A 487 -5.43 25.38 -12.82
N ILE A 488 -4.74 24.91 -13.86
CA ILE A 488 -4.19 25.73 -14.93
C ILE A 488 -5.23 25.76 -16.06
N PRO A 489 -5.88 26.92 -16.35
CA PRO A 489 -6.84 27.04 -17.45
C PRO A 489 -6.29 26.49 -18.77
N GLU A 490 -7.12 25.95 -19.65
CA GLU A 490 -6.67 25.35 -20.93
C GLU A 490 -5.83 26.33 -21.77
N GLU A 491 -6.20 27.62 -21.76
CA GLU A 491 -5.40 28.69 -22.36
C GLU A 491 -4.03 28.88 -21.70
N THR A 492 -3.95 28.71 -20.38
CA THR A 492 -2.69 28.80 -19.62
C THR A 492 -1.80 27.58 -19.88
N MET A 493 -2.38 26.38 -20.02
CA MET A 493 -1.67 25.17 -20.48
C MET A 493 -1.18 25.29 -21.93
N LYS A 494 -2.00 25.82 -22.84
CA LYS A 494 -1.59 26.13 -24.23
C LYS A 494 -0.43 27.12 -24.24
N LYS A 495 -0.51 28.20 -23.46
CA LYS A 495 0.57 29.18 -23.30
C LYS A 495 1.85 28.54 -22.76
N LEU A 496 1.75 27.68 -21.74
CA LEU A 496 2.87 26.90 -21.17
C LEU A 496 3.54 25.94 -22.14
N ILE A 497 2.86 25.48 -23.21
CA ILE A 497 3.40 24.54 -24.21
C ILE A 497 3.84 25.24 -25.51
N SER A 498 3.40 26.49 -25.70
CA SER A 498 3.70 27.31 -26.88
C SER A 498 4.84 28.32 -26.69
N ASN A 499 5.12 28.71 -25.44
CA ASN A 499 6.10 29.75 -25.11
C ASN A 499 6.83 29.39 -23.80
N THR A 500 8.03 29.92 -23.61
CA THR A 500 8.84 29.81 -22.39
C THR A 500 8.66 30.99 -21.43
N ASP A 501 8.05 32.08 -21.88
CA ASP A 501 7.76 33.28 -21.07
C ASP A 501 6.35 33.23 -20.46
N ASN A 502 6.15 32.30 -19.52
CA ASN A 502 4.92 32.23 -18.72
C ASN A 502 5.25 32.25 -17.23
N GLU A 503 4.23 32.56 -16.43
CA GLU A 503 4.36 32.64 -14.98
C GLU A 503 3.13 32.05 -14.29
N LEU A 504 3.37 31.27 -13.24
CA LEU A 504 2.33 30.71 -12.38
C LEU A 504 2.77 30.81 -10.92
N PHE A 505 2.07 31.63 -10.13
CA PHE A 505 2.28 31.74 -8.67
C PHE A 505 0.96 31.53 -7.93
N ALA A 506 1.04 30.81 -6.82
CA ALA A 506 0.00 30.69 -5.82
C ALA A 506 0.45 31.46 -4.57
N HIS A 507 -0.49 32.07 -3.85
CA HIS A 507 -0.23 32.81 -2.63
C HIS A 507 -1.17 32.28 -1.54
N TYR A 508 -0.63 31.93 -0.38
CA TYR A 508 -1.35 31.29 0.70
C TYR A 508 -0.96 31.85 2.08
N ILE A 509 -1.91 32.34 2.86
CA ILE A 509 -1.78 32.74 4.26
C ILE A 509 -2.05 31.51 5.12
N PHE A 510 -1.00 30.80 5.51
CA PHE A 510 -1.12 29.57 6.28
C PHE A 510 -1.30 29.82 7.79
N MET A 511 -1.03 31.04 8.24
CA MET A 511 -1.12 31.44 9.64
C MET A 511 -1.56 32.90 9.74
N ASP A 512 -2.56 33.16 10.58
CA ASP A 512 -3.04 34.51 10.88
C ASP A 512 -3.63 34.56 12.30
N ASN A 513 -2.74 34.76 13.27
CA ASN A 513 -3.08 34.75 14.69
C ASN A 513 -3.11 36.18 15.24
N LYS A 514 -4.15 36.51 16.00
CA LYS A 514 -4.29 37.82 16.65
C LYS A 514 -4.81 37.63 18.06
N PHE A 515 -4.17 38.26 19.04
CA PHE A 515 -4.69 38.34 20.40
C PHE A 515 -4.52 39.75 20.97
N ARG A 516 -5.41 40.11 21.89
CA ARG A 516 -5.46 41.42 22.53
C ARG A 516 -5.39 41.23 24.04
N VAL A 517 -4.50 41.97 24.70
CA VAL A 517 -4.35 41.95 26.17
C VAL A 517 -4.46 43.38 26.67
N SER A 518 -5.20 43.61 27.75
CA SER A 518 -5.26 44.93 28.38
C SER A 518 -3.94 45.23 29.10
N THR A 519 -3.30 46.35 28.77
CA THR A 519 -2.14 46.85 29.51
C THR A 519 -2.56 47.43 30.87
N GLY A 520 -1.59 47.68 31.76
CA GLY A 520 -1.85 48.30 33.06
C GLY A 520 -2.44 49.71 32.99
N SER A 521 -2.28 50.41 31.86
CA SER A 521 -2.88 51.72 31.58
C SER A 521 -4.26 51.63 30.90
N GLY A 522 -4.77 50.42 30.65
CA GLY A 522 -6.09 50.20 30.03
C GLY A 522 -6.08 50.16 28.50
N PHE A 523 -4.96 50.48 27.84
CA PHE A 523 -4.85 50.36 26.39
C PHE A 523 -4.71 48.89 25.95
N PRO A 524 -5.37 48.46 24.87
CA PRO A 524 -5.24 47.09 24.37
C PRO A 524 -3.90 46.92 23.62
N LEU A 525 -3.01 46.10 24.18
CA LEU A 525 -1.85 45.58 23.48
C LEU A 525 -2.32 44.51 22.48
N LYS A 526 -2.08 44.76 21.20
CA LYS A 526 -2.35 43.86 20.09
C LYS A 526 -1.05 43.16 19.69
N VAL A 527 -1.08 41.84 19.71
CA VAL A 527 -0.01 41.00 19.14
C VAL A 527 -0.62 40.21 18.00
N ALA A 528 -0.02 40.34 16.82
CA ALA A 528 -0.46 39.66 15.61
C ALA A 528 0.73 38.97 14.94
N MET A 529 0.50 37.77 14.41
CA MET A 529 1.50 37.02 13.66
C MET A 529 0.84 36.42 12.42
N ALA A 530 1.34 36.78 11.26
CA ALA A 530 0.91 36.22 9.98
C ALA A 530 2.05 35.47 9.30
N GLY A 531 1.72 34.36 8.64
CA GLY A 531 2.63 33.55 7.83
C GLY A 531 2.07 33.41 6.43
N ILE A 532 2.84 33.81 5.42
CA ILE A 532 2.45 33.84 4.02
C ILE A 532 3.44 33.02 3.20
N PHE A 533 2.93 32.20 2.30
CA PHE A 533 3.70 31.35 1.40
C PHE A 533 3.29 31.64 -0.04
N ALA A 534 4.27 31.95 -0.88
CA ALA A 534 4.08 32.32 -2.28
C ALA A 534 4.97 31.44 -3.20
N PRO A 535 4.61 30.16 -3.43
CA PRO A 535 5.29 29.32 -4.39
C PRO A 535 4.87 29.63 -5.82
N GLY A 536 5.76 29.41 -6.77
CA GLY A 536 5.45 29.48 -8.19
C GLY A 536 6.61 29.08 -9.06
N ALA A 537 6.42 29.23 -10.37
CA ALA A 537 7.47 29.05 -11.34
C ALA A 537 7.24 29.98 -12.54
N LYS A 538 8.35 30.44 -13.13
CA LYS A 538 8.36 31.05 -14.46
C LYS A 538 8.90 30.06 -15.46
N GLY A 539 8.33 29.95 -16.65
CA GLY A 539 8.80 29.01 -17.65
C GLY A 539 7.72 28.45 -18.56
N GLY A 540 8.12 27.49 -19.37
CA GLY A 540 7.26 26.77 -20.29
C GLY A 540 8.10 25.95 -21.27
N LEU A 541 7.40 25.36 -22.23
CA LEU A 541 7.92 24.58 -23.32
C LEU A 541 7.65 25.34 -24.62
N SER A 542 8.60 25.34 -25.53
CA SER A 542 8.39 25.75 -26.92
C SER A 542 8.59 24.56 -27.82
N MET A 543 7.51 24.03 -28.39
CA MET A 543 7.52 22.88 -29.30
C MET A 543 7.88 23.32 -30.74
N SER A 544 9.12 23.75 -30.95
CA SER A 544 9.73 23.95 -32.27
C SER A 544 10.69 22.78 -32.60
N PRO A 545 11.22 22.64 -33.84
CA PRO A 545 12.26 21.65 -34.15
C PRO A 545 13.48 21.71 -33.21
N ASN A 546 13.74 22.89 -32.63
CA ASN A 546 14.61 23.08 -31.50
C ASN A 546 13.73 23.29 -30.26
N MET A 547 13.42 22.22 -29.54
CA MET A 547 12.53 22.29 -28.39
C MET A 547 13.26 23.01 -27.24
N GLU A 548 12.70 24.14 -26.79
CA GLU A 548 13.25 24.89 -25.66
C GLU A 548 12.39 24.66 -24.42
N VAL A 549 13.05 24.40 -23.29
CA VAL A 549 12.45 24.25 -21.97
C VAL A 549 13.05 25.32 -21.08
N SER A 550 12.21 26.16 -20.49
CA SER A 550 12.61 27.03 -19.38
C SER A 550 11.76 26.69 -18.18
N PHE A 551 12.37 26.48 -17.02
CA PHE A 551 11.69 26.23 -15.78
C PHE A 551 12.45 26.88 -14.63
N ARG A 552 11.85 27.90 -14.03
CA ARG A 552 12.42 28.72 -12.98
C ARG A 552 11.51 28.71 -11.76
N PRO A 553 11.57 27.67 -10.92
CA PRO A 553 10.78 27.62 -9.71
C PRO A 553 11.28 28.65 -8.69
N SER A 554 10.33 29.27 -8.00
CA SER A 554 10.56 30.28 -6.98
C SER A 554 9.59 30.05 -5.82
N MET A 555 10.05 30.29 -4.60
CA MET A 555 9.19 30.29 -3.43
C MET A 555 9.60 31.40 -2.48
N GLY A 556 8.62 32.14 -1.97
CA GLY A 556 8.79 33.08 -0.87
C GLY A 556 7.94 32.66 0.32
N VAL A 557 8.50 32.72 1.52
CA VAL A 557 7.76 32.60 2.79
C VAL A 557 8.03 33.87 3.59
N GLU A 558 6.98 34.54 4.04
CA GLU A 558 7.12 35.71 4.90
C GLU A 558 6.37 35.52 6.21
N PHE A 559 7.03 35.82 7.31
CA PHE A 559 6.43 35.96 8.63
C PHE A 559 6.36 37.43 8.99
N VAL A 560 5.16 37.93 9.26
CA VAL A 560 4.91 39.30 9.72
C VAL A 560 4.45 39.23 11.17
N THR A 561 5.29 39.66 12.10
CA THR A 561 4.98 39.71 13.53
C THR A 561 4.81 41.17 13.94
N LYS A 562 3.65 41.54 14.48
CA LYS A 562 3.35 42.89 14.96
C LYS A 562 3.05 42.87 16.45
N MET A 563 3.62 43.80 17.19
CA MET A 563 3.33 44.03 18.59
C MET A 563 3.18 45.53 18.84
N GLY A 564 2.02 45.95 19.31
CA GLY A 564 1.70 47.36 19.40
C GLY A 564 0.45 47.67 20.18
N VAL A 565 0.19 48.96 20.38
CA VAL A 565 -1.06 49.44 20.95
C VAL A 565 -1.98 49.83 19.81
N HIS A 566 -3.18 49.24 19.78
CA HIS A 566 -4.17 49.47 18.73
C HIS A 566 -5.49 49.94 19.33
N VAL A 567 -5.79 51.23 19.17
CA VAL A 567 -7.10 51.81 19.52
C VAL A 567 -7.85 52.07 18.22
N PRO A 568 -8.93 51.32 17.92
CA PRO A 568 -9.70 51.49 16.69
C PRO A 568 -10.03 52.95 16.44
N GLU A 569 -9.84 53.42 15.21
CA GLU A 569 -10.10 54.80 14.75
C GLU A 569 -9.19 55.92 15.30
N PHE A 570 -8.36 55.67 16.33
CA PHE A 570 -7.60 56.74 17.01
C PHE A 570 -6.07 56.56 17.01
N VAL A 571 -5.57 55.35 17.23
CA VAL A 571 -4.11 55.09 17.38
C VAL A 571 -3.76 53.72 16.80
N ASP A 572 -2.83 53.68 15.85
CA ASP A 572 -2.21 52.45 15.35
C ASP A 572 -0.69 52.61 15.47
N THR A 573 -0.08 52.00 16.50
CA THR A 573 1.37 52.05 16.71
C THR A 573 1.90 50.68 17.07
N ASP A 574 2.77 50.14 16.22
CA ASP A 574 3.27 48.78 16.31
C ASP A 574 4.75 48.66 15.91
N VAL A 575 5.46 47.77 16.59
CA VAL A 575 6.75 47.26 16.12
C VAL A 575 6.45 46.03 15.27
N ALA A 576 6.87 46.06 14.01
CA ALA A 576 6.67 45.00 13.04
C ALA A 576 7.99 44.33 12.67
N MET A 577 8.08 43.02 12.81
CA MET A 577 9.21 42.21 12.39
C MET A 577 8.81 41.39 11.15
N HIS A 578 9.53 41.59 10.05
CA HIS A 578 9.34 40.90 8.78
C HIS A 578 10.48 39.92 8.54
N THR A 579 10.20 38.62 8.63
CA THR A 579 11.17 37.56 8.30
C THR A 579 10.80 36.96 6.95
N ASN A 580 11.68 37.09 5.96
CA ASN A 580 11.48 36.58 4.61
C ASN A 580 12.46 35.44 4.31
N ILE A 581 11.94 34.31 3.85
CA ILE A 581 12.69 33.15 3.37
C ILE A 581 12.40 33.01 1.87
N TYR A 582 13.42 33.09 1.04
CA TYR A 582 13.26 33.10 -0.40
C TYR A 582 14.18 32.08 -1.08
N HIS A 583 13.66 31.35 -2.04
CA HIS A 583 14.40 30.43 -2.91
C HIS A 583 14.01 30.71 -4.36
N GLU A 584 15.00 30.79 -5.24
CA GLU A 584 14.80 30.81 -6.68
C GLU A 584 15.85 29.94 -7.36
N SER A 585 15.41 29.12 -8.31
CA SER A 585 16.32 28.37 -9.16
C SER A 585 15.87 28.47 -10.60
N ALA A 586 16.80 28.23 -11.52
CA ALA A 586 16.54 28.34 -12.94
C ALA A 586 17.18 27.17 -13.68
N LEU A 587 16.36 26.47 -14.46
CA LEU A 587 16.76 25.47 -15.43
C LEU A 587 16.33 25.94 -16.81
N ASN A 588 17.30 26.22 -17.67
CA ASN A 588 17.04 26.39 -19.10
C ASN A 588 17.66 25.18 -19.79
N ALA A 589 16.94 24.55 -20.70
CA ALA A 589 17.42 23.41 -21.47
C ALA A 589 16.94 23.51 -22.92
N ARG A 590 17.78 23.08 -23.86
CA ARG A 590 17.46 23.00 -25.28
C ARG A 590 17.61 21.57 -25.75
N ILE A 591 16.60 21.03 -26.42
CA ILE A 591 16.61 19.69 -26.99
C ILE A 591 16.52 19.84 -28.51
N THR A 592 17.57 19.43 -29.22
CA THR A 592 17.60 19.41 -30.68
C THR A 592 17.52 17.97 -31.17
N MET A 593 16.57 17.70 -32.06
CA MET A 593 16.38 16.38 -32.68
C MET A 593 16.82 16.44 -34.16
N GLU A 594 17.84 15.66 -34.50
CA GLU A 594 18.27 15.41 -35.88
C GLU A 594 17.94 13.96 -36.26
N ASN A 595 17.98 13.61 -37.56
CA ASN A 595 17.46 12.35 -38.13
C ASN A 595 17.99 11.03 -37.53
N ASN A 596 18.92 11.05 -36.58
CA ASN A 596 19.40 9.89 -35.80
C ASN A 596 20.14 10.31 -34.50
N GLN A 597 19.96 11.54 -34.04
CA GLN A 597 20.68 12.10 -32.90
C GLN A 597 19.78 13.04 -32.08
N VAL A 598 19.81 12.89 -30.76
CA VAL A 598 19.16 13.79 -29.81
C VAL A 598 20.25 14.46 -28.97
N LYS A 599 20.31 15.79 -28.97
CA LYS A 599 21.23 16.58 -28.12
C LYS A 599 20.42 17.40 -27.13
N LEU A 600 20.66 17.17 -25.84
CA LEU A 600 20.24 18.04 -24.73
C LEU A 600 21.38 19.00 -24.42
N SER A 601 21.09 20.31 -24.36
CA SER A 601 22.04 21.36 -24.03
C SER A 601 21.51 22.21 -22.87
N ILE A 602 22.28 22.36 -21.81
CA ILE A 602 21.94 23.15 -20.61
C ILE A 602 23.00 24.26 -20.50
N PRO A 603 22.66 25.53 -20.78
CA PRO A 603 23.62 26.63 -20.65
C PRO A 603 24.05 26.82 -19.19
N ALA A 604 25.32 27.19 -18.99
CA ALA A 604 25.81 27.59 -17.68
C ALA A 604 25.11 28.89 -17.21
N PRO A 605 24.94 29.08 -15.88
CA PRO A 605 24.37 30.32 -15.33
C PRO A 605 25.13 31.56 -15.82
N GLN A 606 24.43 32.61 -16.24
CA GLN A 606 25.04 33.85 -16.74
C GLN A 606 25.42 34.83 -15.62
N GLY A 607 24.94 34.60 -14.40
CA GLY A 607 25.19 35.44 -13.24
C GLY A 607 24.90 34.70 -11.93
N PRO A 608 25.10 35.38 -10.77
CA PRO A 608 24.79 34.81 -9.47
C PRO A 608 23.31 34.42 -9.38
N THR A 609 23.03 33.16 -9.05
CA THR A 609 21.67 32.65 -8.82
C THR A 609 21.50 32.37 -7.35
N GLN A 610 20.58 33.08 -6.70
CA GLN A 610 20.30 32.94 -5.27
C GLN A 610 19.45 31.70 -5.01
N LEU A 611 20.11 30.61 -4.61
CA LEU A 611 19.41 29.36 -4.29
C LEU A 611 18.59 29.49 -3.03
N PHE A 612 19.05 30.21 -2.02
CA PHE A 612 18.31 30.31 -0.77
C PHE A 612 18.70 31.58 -0.04
N SER A 613 17.75 32.26 0.57
CA SER A 613 18.02 33.37 1.47
C SER A 613 17.02 33.45 2.60
N ILE A 614 17.48 33.86 3.77
CA ILE A 614 16.68 34.24 4.92
C ILE A 614 17.07 35.68 5.24
N SER A 615 16.11 36.56 5.35
CA SER A 615 16.31 37.94 5.77
C SER A 615 15.30 38.33 6.85
N ASN A 616 15.68 39.23 7.74
CA ASN A 616 14.80 39.76 8.77
C ASN A 616 15.01 41.27 8.89
N ASN A 617 13.90 42.02 8.92
CA ASN A 617 13.85 43.46 9.10
C ASN A 617 12.90 43.80 10.26
N VAL A 618 13.30 44.78 11.08
CA VAL A 618 12.46 45.32 12.15
C VAL A 618 12.04 46.75 11.79
N LEU A 619 10.74 47.02 11.85
CA LEU A 619 10.09 48.24 11.42
C LEU A 619 9.32 48.83 12.60
N PHE A 620 9.32 50.16 12.72
CA PHE A 620 8.41 50.90 13.57
C PHE A 620 7.28 51.47 12.72
N VAL A 621 6.04 51.15 13.06
CA VAL A 621 4.84 51.58 12.36
C VAL A 621 4.07 52.55 13.25
N ASN A 622 3.76 53.73 12.73
CA ASN A 622 3.03 54.77 13.45
C ASN A 622 2.03 55.46 12.52
N ASN A 623 0.73 55.20 12.72
CA ASN A 623 -0.38 55.75 11.94
C ASN A 623 -0.13 55.69 10.42
N GLY A 624 0.36 54.54 9.94
CA GLY A 624 0.67 54.28 8.52
C GLY A 624 2.05 54.75 8.05
N ARG A 625 2.84 55.46 8.86
CA ARG A 625 4.27 55.72 8.59
C ARG A 625 5.12 54.54 9.03
N VAL A 626 6.10 54.15 8.22
CA VAL A 626 6.96 52.99 8.45
C VAL A 626 8.41 53.44 8.45
N ASP A 627 9.09 53.29 9.59
CA ASP A 627 10.51 53.62 9.77
C ASP A 627 11.31 52.33 10.04
N VAL A 628 12.46 52.15 9.38
CA VAL A 628 13.32 50.97 9.60
C VAL A 628 14.16 51.16 10.85
N ILE A 629 14.15 50.18 11.76
CA ILE A 629 15.02 50.17 12.94
C ILE A 629 16.38 49.62 12.52
N SER A 630 17.35 50.51 12.28
CA SER A 630 18.72 50.16 11.92
C SER A 630 19.57 49.84 13.15
N ALA A 631 20.43 48.81 13.05
CA ALA A 631 21.48 48.55 14.03
C ALA A 631 22.61 49.61 13.92
N ASN A 632 23.31 49.91 15.01
CA ASN A 632 24.58 50.65 14.93
C ASN A 632 25.62 49.85 14.12
N ASP A 633 26.45 50.54 13.31
CA ASP A 633 27.46 49.89 12.45
C ASP A 633 28.56 49.15 13.25
N GLU A 634 28.78 49.54 14.50
CA GLU A 634 29.71 48.85 15.42
C GLU A 634 29.15 47.46 15.81
N GLY A 635 29.78 46.38 15.31
CA GLY A 635 29.41 44.99 15.61
C GLY A 635 28.71 44.21 14.49
N ARG A 636 28.61 44.78 13.29
CA ARG A 636 28.07 44.09 12.11
C ARG A 636 29.08 43.07 11.55
N THR A 637 28.71 41.80 11.54
CA THR A 637 29.47 40.72 10.90
C THR A 637 29.01 40.54 9.46
N ASN A 638 29.94 40.51 8.50
CA ASN A 638 29.68 40.22 7.09
C ASN A 638 30.68 39.18 6.57
N VAL A 639 30.23 37.94 6.37
CA VAL A 639 31.05 36.81 5.92
C VAL A 639 30.55 36.33 4.56
N VAL A 640 31.47 36.16 3.60
CA VAL A 640 31.20 35.54 2.30
C VAL A 640 32.23 34.44 2.06
N MET A 641 31.78 33.20 1.86
CA MET A 641 32.64 32.03 1.62
C MET A 641 32.20 31.29 0.35
N CYS A 642 33.11 31.05 -0.60
CA CYS A 642 32.80 30.33 -1.83
C CYS A 642 33.65 29.06 -1.99
N ARG A 643 33.08 27.99 -2.55
CA ARG A 643 33.76 26.72 -2.88
C ARG A 643 33.29 26.17 -4.23
N PRO A 644 34.13 25.42 -4.96
CA PRO A 644 33.73 24.79 -6.22
C PRO A 644 32.66 23.70 -5.96
N LEU A 645 31.65 23.60 -6.84
CA LEU A 645 30.58 22.60 -6.75
C LEU A 645 30.75 21.50 -7.82
N PHE A 646 30.80 21.91 -9.09
CA PHE A 646 31.17 21.08 -10.25
C PHE A 646 31.82 21.97 -11.32
N SER A 647 32.40 21.37 -12.36
CA SER A 647 33.14 22.12 -13.40
C SER A 647 32.32 23.31 -13.92
N GLY A 648 32.84 24.53 -13.83
CA GLY A 648 32.17 25.77 -14.27
C GLY A 648 31.30 26.50 -13.24
N VAL A 649 31.02 25.92 -12.07
CA VAL A 649 30.12 26.48 -11.06
C VAL A 649 30.70 26.40 -9.64
N LYS A 650 30.66 27.54 -8.93
CA LYS A 650 30.98 27.64 -7.49
C LYS A 650 29.73 27.95 -6.67
N TYR A 651 29.66 27.44 -5.45
CA TYR A 651 28.63 27.80 -4.48
C TYR A 651 29.21 28.77 -3.45
N CYS A 652 28.45 29.79 -3.07
CA CYS A 652 28.83 30.86 -2.14
C CYS A 652 27.81 30.97 -1.01
N PHE A 653 28.29 31.11 0.22
CA PHE A 653 27.51 31.36 1.42
C PHE A 653 27.77 32.79 1.91
N THR A 654 26.71 33.55 2.16
CA THR A 654 26.74 34.92 2.69
C THR A 654 26.03 34.96 4.04
N ALA A 655 26.65 35.53 5.06
CA ALA A 655 26.06 35.78 6.37
C ALA A 655 26.29 37.23 6.80
N ARG A 656 25.20 37.96 7.06
CA ARG A 656 25.18 39.35 7.53
C ARG A 656 24.28 39.43 8.76
N TYR A 657 24.86 39.77 9.91
CA TYR A 657 24.11 39.94 11.15
C TYR A 657 24.83 40.89 12.09
N SER A 658 24.08 41.57 12.96
CA SER A 658 24.63 42.37 14.05
C SER A 658 24.46 41.59 15.35
N ALA A 659 25.56 41.10 15.90
CA ALA A 659 25.56 40.55 17.25
C ALA A 659 25.57 41.73 18.23
N GLY A 660 24.59 41.80 19.14
CA GLY A 660 24.62 42.80 20.20
C GLY A 660 25.91 42.67 20.99
N ILE A 661 26.82 43.63 20.86
CA ILE A 661 28.08 43.67 21.63
C ILE A 661 27.77 43.95 23.11
N ASP A 662 26.65 44.62 23.37
CA ASP A 662 26.20 45.00 24.70
C ASP A 662 25.17 44.00 25.25
N THR A 663 25.36 43.53 26.49
CA THR A 663 24.42 42.63 27.21
C THR A 663 23.03 43.23 27.44
N THR A 664 22.86 44.53 27.17
CA THR A 664 21.60 45.26 27.28
C THR A 664 20.80 45.31 25.97
N ALA A 665 21.40 44.92 24.83
CA ALA A 665 20.70 44.87 23.55
C ALA A 665 19.89 43.57 23.40
N PRO A 666 18.72 43.59 22.71
CA PRO A 666 17.97 42.38 22.37
C PRO A 666 18.87 41.33 21.68
N TYR A 667 18.59 40.04 21.85
CA TYR A 667 19.34 38.99 21.14
C TYR A 667 18.91 38.93 19.67
N PHE A 668 19.81 38.48 18.78
CA PHE A 668 19.49 38.19 17.38
C PHE A 668 18.24 37.29 17.28
N PRO A 669 17.25 37.58 16.41
CA PRO A 669 17.26 38.52 15.29
C PRO A 669 16.67 39.93 15.57
N LEU A 670 16.45 40.31 16.83
CA LEU A 670 15.76 41.58 17.17
C LEU A 670 16.67 42.83 17.09
N THR A 671 17.92 42.68 16.66
CA THR A 671 18.96 43.74 16.66
C THR A 671 19.04 44.56 15.38
N GLY A 672 18.16 44.36 14.40
CA GLY A 672 18.14 45.09 13.12
C GLY A 672 18.19 44.16 11.91
N GLU A 673 18.68 44.65 10.76
CA GLU A 673 18.72 43.89 9.51
C GLU A 673 19.65 42.67 9.60
N THR A 674 19.13 41.49 9.26
CA THR A 674 19.92 40.26 9.17
C THR A 674 19.65 39.54 7.86
N LYS A 675 20.68 38.90 7.29
CA LYS A 675 20.60 38.17 6.01
C LYS A 675 21.56 36.99 5.97
N PHE A 676 21.05 35.81 5.68
CA PHE A 676 21.81 34.60 5.34
C PHE A 676 21.43 34.18 3.92
N ALA A 677 22.39 33.87 3.07
CA ALA A 677 22.11 33.46 1.69
C ALA A 677 23.09 32.41 1.16
N VAL A 678 22.61 31.57 0.27
CA VAL A 678 23.38 30.61 -0.52
C VAL A 678 23.13 30.91 -1.99
N ASP A 679 24.18 31.22 -2.73
CA ASP A 679 24.11 31.57 -4.14
C ASP A 679 25.06 30.67 -4.95
N ILE A 680 24.68 30.26 -6.16
CA ILE A 680 25.62 29.69 -7.13
C ILE A 680 26.12 30.79 -8.06
N GLN A 681 27.39 30.75 -8.41
CA GLN A 681 28.01 31.68 -9.33
C GLN A 681 28.77 30.90 -10.41
N PRO A 682 28.69 31.32 -11.68
CA PRO A 682 29.53 30.75 -12.72
C PRO A 682 31.00 31.11 -12.49
N THR A 683 31.92 30.22 -12.87
CA THR A 683 33.37 30.54 -12.92
C THR A 683 33.76 31.22 -14.23
N GLY A 684 32.96 31.02 -15.28
CA GLY A 684 33.21 31.52 -16.65
C GLY A 684 33.92 30.53 -17.57
N ASP A 685 34.38 29.39 -17.04
CA ASP A 685 35.18 28.41 -17.81
C ASP A 685 34.33 27.46 -18.68
N VAL A 686 33.07 27.26 -18.31
CA VAL A 686 32.10 26.39 -18.98
C VAL A 686 30.95 27.24 -19.51
N THR A 687 30.60 27.06 -20.78
CA THR A 687 29.54 27.80 -21.47
C THR A 687 28.22 27.01 -21.50
N GLU A 688 28.29 25.71 -21.76
CA GLU A 688 27.13 24.81 -21.79
C GLU A 688 27.49 23.37 -21.39
N TYR A 689 26.52 22.62 -20.86
CA TYR A 689 26.63 21.17 -20.62
C TYR A 689 25.78 20.45 -21.66
N THR A 690 26.35 19.45 -22.34
CA THR A 690 25.67 18.74 -23.42
C THR A 690 25.61 17.24 -23.18
N ALA A 691 24.46 16.65 -23.48
CA ALA A 691 24.24 15.21 -23.47
C ALA A 691 23.70 14.79 -24.83
N THR A 692 24.43 13.93 -25.53
CA THR A 692 24.12 13.50 -26.90
C THR A 692 23.89 12.00 -26.94
N ILE A 693 22.79 11.58 -27.55
CA ILE A 693 22.50 10.18 -27.87
C ILE A 693 22.39 10.07 -29.39
N ALA A 694 23.22 9.22 -29.99
CA ALA A 694 23.23 8.98 -31.43
C ALA A 694 23.04 7.49 -31.73
N TYR A 695 22.13 7.18 -32.65
CA TYR A 695 21.90 5.84 -33.18
C TYR A 695 22.46 5.73 -34.60
N LYS A 696 23.18 4.65 -34.90
CA LYS A 696 23.65 4.36 -36.26
C LYS A 696 23.52 2.86 -36.54
N LEU A 697 22.98 2.53 -37.71
CA LEU A 697 23.03 1.19 -38.28
C LEU A 697 24.31 1.05 -39.12
N LEU A 698 25.28 0.27 -38.63
CA LEU A 698 26.56 0.05 -39.31
C LEU A 698 26.49 -1.21 -40.18
N SER A 699 27.13 -1.19 -41.35
CA SER A 699 27.24 -2.36 -42.23
C SER A 699 28.65 -2.97 -42.17
N GLU A 700 28.79 -4.22 -41.73
CA GLU A 700 30.04 -4.98 -41.76
C GLU A 700 30.09 -5.91 -43.01
N GLY A 701 30.24 -5.34 -44.20
CA GLY A 701 30.30 -6.12 -45.45
C GLY A 701 28.95 -6.73 -45.89
N LYS A 702 28.97 -7.55 -46.97
CA LYS A 702 27.78 -8.06 -47.70
C LYS A 702 26.65 -8.55 -46.76
N GLY A 703 25.68 -7.67 -46.48
CA GLY A 703 24.44 -7.98 -45.74
C GLY A 703 24.55 -8.07 -44.21
N ARG A 704 25.64 -7.60 -43.57
CA ARG A 704 25.80 -7.73 -42.10
C ARG A 704 25.50 -6.41 -41.39
N GLN A 705 24.47 -6.39 -40.55
CA GLN A 705 24.02 -5.20 -39.82
C GLN A 705 24.44 -5.23 -38.34
N VAL A 706 24.95 -4.10 -37.85
CA VAL A 706 25.30 -3.87 -36.44
C VAL A 706 24.59 -2.60 -35.95
N ASP A 707 23.74 -2.74 -34.93
CA ASP A 707 23.14 -1.58 -34.26
C ASP A 707 24.19 -0.94 -33.33
N SER A 708 24.42 0.36 -33.47
CA SER A 708 25.35 1.12 -32.63
C SER A 708 24.63 2.29 -31.96
N VAL A 709 24.69 2.36 -30.63
CA VAL A 709 24.21 3.49 -29.82
C VAL A 709 25.40 4.13 -29.13
N LYS A 710 25.65 5.42 -29.41
CA LYS A 710 26.70 6.22 -28.77
C LYS A 710 26.06 7.28 -27.87
N MET A 711 26.41 7.28 -26.60
CA MET A 711 26.03 8.31 -25.62
C MET A 711 27.27 9.12 -25.26
N ILE A 712 27.17 10.45 -25.24
CA ILE A 712 28.27 11.37 -24.93
C ILE A 712 27.76 12.41 -23.92
N LEU A 713 28.47 12.58 -22.80
CA LEU A 713 28.29 13.68 -21.86
C LEU A 713 29.50 14.60 -21.95
N LYS A 714 29.28 15.90 -22.12
CA LYS A 714 30.35 16.88 -22.29
C LYS A 714 30.08 18.19 -21.56
N ALA A 715 31.10 18.72 -20.86
CA ALA A 715 31.11 20.11 -20.41
C ALA A 715 31.82 20.94 -21.50
N GLU A 716 31.09 21.81 -22.19
CA GLU A 716 31.62 22.69 -23.23
C GLU A 716 32.24 23.94 -22.60
N GLY A 717 33.46 24.29 -22.98
CA GLY A 717 34.18 25.39 -22.34
C GLY A 717 35.62 25.50 -22.83
N SER A 718 36.45 26.22 -22.07
CA SER A 718 37.87 26.41 -22.35
C SER A 718 38.68 25.10 -22.27
N ALA A 719 38.27 24.17 -21.40
CA ALA A 719 38.82 22.82 -21.25
C ALA A 719 37.67 21.78 -21.21
N PRO A 720 37.27 21.18 -22.34
CA PRO A 720 36.12 20.30 -22.38
C PRO A 720 36.42 18.91 -21.80
N THR A 721 35.60 18.47 -20.85
CA THR A 721 35.62 17.11 -20.31
C THR A 721 34.55 16.28 -21.00
N GLU A 722 34.88 15.06 -21.46
CA GLU A 722 33.98 14.14 -22.15
C GLU A 722 33.92 12.78 -21.44
N ALA A 723 32.71 12.21 -21.31
CA ALA A 723 32.48 10.81 -20.96
C ALA A 723 31.62 10.16 -22.03
N SER A 724 31.97 8.95 -22.48
CA SER A 724 31.24 8.29 -23.57
C SER A 724 30.94 6.82 -23.30
N VAL A 725 29.77 6.37 -23.76
CA VAL A 725 29.32 4.98 -23.71
C VAL A 725 28.96 4.54 -25.12
N ASN A 726 29.49 3.41 -25.56
CA ASN A 726 29.23 2.84 -26.88
C ASN A 726 28.69 1.42 -26.75
N MET A 727 27.45 1.21 -27.20
CA MET A 727 26.78 -0.09 -27.21
C MET A 727 26.66 -0.57 -28.66
N LYS A 728 27.08 -1.82 -28.92
CA LYS A 728 27.02 -2.45 -30.24
C LYS A 728 26.32 -3.80 -30.15
N TYR A 729 25.27 -4.00 -30.95
CA TYR A 729 24.60 -5.28 -31.10
C TYR A 729 24.81 -5.82 -32.51
N ASN A 730 25.54 -6.94 -32.62
CA ASN A 730 25.77 -7.62 -33.89
C ASN A 730 24.66 -8.65 -34.12
N ARG A 731 23.73 -8.34 -35.04
CA ARG A 731 22.55 -9.17 -35.33
C ARG A 731 22.88 -10.56 -35.85
N ASN A 732 24.02 -10.72 -36.49
CA ASN A 732 24.43 -12.00 -37.10
C ASN A 732 25.11 -12.93 -36.10
N ARG A 733 25.91 -12.36 -35.19
CA ARG A 733 26.61 -13.13 -34.15
C ARG A 733 25.80 -13.26 -32.86
N ASN A 734 24.66 -12.56 -32.75
CA ASN A 734 23.91 -12.39 -31.49
C ASN A 734 24.84 -11.96 -30.34
N VAL A 735 25.75 -11.03 -30.63
CA VAL A 735 26.73 -10.51 -29.65
C VAL A 735 26.37 -9.08 -29.29
N LEU A 736 26.17 -8.82 -28.00
CA LEU A 736 26.08 -7.48 -27.42
C LEU A 736 27.43 -7.12 -26.80
N THR A 737 27.98 -5.96 -27.17
CA THR A 737 29.21 -5.39 -26.59
C THR A 737 28.95 -3.98 -26.09
N THR A 738 29.35 -3.69 -24.87
CA THR A 738 29.24 -2.36 -24.26
C THR A 738 30.62 -1.90 -23.81
N ASN A 739 31.00 -0.69 -24.21
CA ASN A 739 32.26 -0.05 -23.81
C ASN A 739 31.98 1.31 -23.15
N VAL A 740 32.54 1.53 -21.97
CA VAL A 740 32.49 2.80 -21.23
C VAL A 740 33.89 3.42 -21.22
N GLN A 741 34.00 4.69 -21.63
CA GLN A 741 35.26 5.42 -21.71
C GLN A 741 35.16 6.78 -20.99
N ILE A 742 36.06 7.02 -20.05
CA ILE A 742 36.24 8.32 -19.37
C ILE A 742 37.74 8.71 -19.50
N PRO A 743 38.12 9.45 -20.55
CA PRO A 743 39.52 9.78 -20.85
C PRO A 743 40.25 10.51 -19.71
N ASP A 744 39.57 11.45 -19.05
CA ASP A 744 40.15 12.27 -17.96
C ASP A 744 40.52 11.44 -16.70
N TYR A 745 40.07 10.19 -16.60
CA TYR A 745 40.28 9.31 -15.44
C TYR A 745 40.89 7.92 -15.80
N ASP A 746 41.37 7.71 -17.04
CA ASP A 746 41.89 6.42 -17.58
C ASP A 746 40.97 5.19 -17.35
N VAL A 747 39.65 5.38 -17.46
CA VAL A 747 38.68 4.28 -17.29
C VAL A 747 38.23 3.73 -18.65
N GLU A 748 38.51 2.45 -18.91
CA GLU A 748 38.00 1.68 -20.07
C GLU A 748 37.51 0.28 -19.63
N THR A 749 36.18 0.15 -19.47
CA THR A 749 35.55 -1.11 -19.03
C THR A 749 34.46 -1.54 -20.00
N GLY A 750 34.26 -2.85 -20.13
CA GLY A 750 33.21 -3.39 -20.99
C GLY A 750 32.70 -4.75 -20.57
N PHE A 751 31.55 -5.13 -21.13
CA PHE A 751 31.03 -6.49 -21.02
C PHE A 751 30.62 -6.99 -22.40
N ARG A 752 30.76 -8.30 -22.60
CA ARG A 752 30.42 -8.99 -23.84
C ARG A 752 29.54 -10.19 -23.53
N VAL A 753 28.40 -10.27 -24.22
CA VAL A 753 27.47 -11.40 -24.14
C VAL A 753 27.27 -11.94 -25.55
N GLY A 754 27.47 -13.24 -25.76
CA GLY A 754 27.39 -13.84 -27.09
C GLY A 754 26.98 -15.31 -27.09
N MET A 755 26.27 -15.71 -28.15
CA MET A 755 25.95 -17.11 -28.44
C MET A 755 26.85 -17.59 -29.58
N VAL A 756 27.59 -18.68 -29.38
CA VAL A 756 28.50 -19.25 -30.38
C VAL A 756 28.04 -20.66 -30.75
N ASP A 757 27.79 -20.89 -32.03
CA ASP A 757 27.57 -22.23 -32.58
C ASP A 757 28.91 -22.99 -32.55
N SER A 758 28.96 -24.10 -31.80
CA SER A 758 30.13 -24.98 -31.82
C SER A 758 30.08 -25.87 -33.05
N SER A 759 31.24 -26.25 -33.59
CA SER A 759 31.39 -27.04 -34.82
C SER A 759 30.76 -28.45 -34.81
N SER A 760 30.13 -28.88 -33.71
CA SER A 760 29.51 -30.20 -33.56
C SER A 760 28.13 -30.12 -32.87
N LYS A 761 27.04 -29.82 -33.62
CA LYS A 761 25.61 -29.90 -33.18
C LYS A 761 25.33 -29.42 -31.73
N GLY A 762 26.06 -28.43 -31.21
CA GLY A 762 25.98 -27.97 -29.83
C GLY A 762 26.05 -26.44 -29.73
N LYS A 763 25.32 -25.84 -28.78
CA LYS A 763 25.26 -24.39 -28.56
C LYS A 763 26.10 -23.99 -27.35
N SER A 764 26.76 -22.84 -27.42
CA SER A 764 27.45 -22.25 -26.28
C SER A 764 27.06 -20.79 -26.04
N LEU A 765 26.96 -20.40 -24.77
CA LEU A 765 26.69 -19.03 -24.33
C LEU A 765 27.88 -18.54 -23.49
N THR A 766 28.42 -17.37 -23.81
CA THR A 766 29.56 -16.77 -23.10
C THR A 766 29.19 -15.41 -22.52
N PHE A 767 29.59 -15.17 -21.27
CA PHE A 767 29.50 -13.89 -20.57
C PHE A 767 30.90 -13.48 -20.11
N ASP A 768 31.43 -12.38 -20.66
CA ASP A 768 32.76 -11.87 -20.34
C ASP A 768 32.68 -10.46 -19.73
N ILE A 769 33.41 -10.25 -18.64
CA ILE A 769 33.73 -8.92 -18.10
C ILE A 769 35.13 -8.55 -18.55
N THR A 770 35.32 -7.38 -19.18
CA THR A 770 36.60 -6.95 -19.73
C THR A 770 37.07 -5.61 -19.17
N ASN A 771 38.39 -5.48 -19.01
CA ASN A 771 39.09 -4.22 -18.74
C ASN A 771 40.15 -4.04 -19.83
N LYS A 772 40.17 -2.91 -20.54
CA LYS A 772 41.04 -2.69 -21.72
C LYS A 772 40.99 -3.85 -22.74
N ASN A 773 39.78 -4.40 -22.96
CA ASN A 773 39.50 -5.58 -23.80
C ASN A 773 40.12 -6.92 -23.33
N ILE A 774 40.63 -7.02 -22.11
CA ILE A 774 41.17 -8.25 -21.50
C ILE A 774 40.10 -8.89 -20.60
N PRO A 775 39.67 -10.15 -20.81
CA PRO A 775 38.71 -10.85 -19.96
C PRO A 775 39.24 -11.03 -18.54
N GLN A 776 38.48 -10.53 -17.56
CA GLN A 776 38.76 -10.67 -16.13
C GLN A 776 37.95 -11.80 -15.50
N LEU A 777 36.77 -12.10 -16.06
CA LEU A 777 35.88 -13.17 -15.67
C LEU A 777 35.12 -13.66 -16.89
N SER A 778 35.06 -14.98 -17.08
CA SER A 778 34.33 -15.62 -18.18
C SER A 778 33.45 -16.75 -17.64
N LEU A 779 32.15 -16.67 -17.92
CA LEU A 779 31.19 -17.73 -17.65
C LEU A 779 30.74 -18.35 -18.98
N ILE A 780 30.92 -19.66 -19.13
CA ILE A 780 30.67 -20.40 -20.36
C ILE A 780 29.68 -21.52 -20.09
N SER A 781 28.54 -21.52 -20.79
CA SER A 781 27.59 -22.64 -20.79
C SER A 781 27.64 -23.35 -22.14
N ARG A 782 27.70 -24.68 -22.15
CA ARG A 782 27.71 -25.53 -23.34
C ARG A 782 26.61 -26.59 -23.25
N ALA A 783 25.85 -26.76 -24.32
CA ALA A 783 24.83 -27.79 -24.45
C ALA A 783 25.02 -28.58 -25.75
N LYS A 784 25.04 -29.91 -25.69
CA LYS A 784 25.20 -30.80 -26.84
C LYS A 784 24.16 -31.92 -26.80
N LEU A 785 23.52 -32.19 -27.94
CA LEU A 785 22.57 -33.28 -28.14
C LEU A 785 23.00 -34.08 -29.37
N GLN A 786 23.27 -35.38 -29.21
CA GLN A 786 23.76 -36.26 -30.27
C GLN A 786 22.82 -37.46 -30.42
N ASP A 787 22.31 -37.65 -31.65
CA ASP A 787 21.49 -38.79 -32.09
C ASP A 787 20.27 -39.16 -31.21
N GLN A 788 19.67 -38.17 -30.53
CA GLN A 788 18.48 -38.26 -29.65
C GLN A 788 18.61 -39.19 -28.42
N THR A 789 19.74 -39.88 -28.25
CA THR A 789 20.00 -40.78 -27.11
C THR A 789 21.07 -40.26 -26.16
N ASP A 790 21.95 -39.36 -26.63
CA ASP A 790 23.06 -38.82 -25.85
C ASP A 790 22.90 -37.30 -25.65
N ALA A 791 22.85 -36.86 -24.38
CA ALA A 791 22.75 -35.44 -24.01
C ALA A 791 23.87 -35.04 -23.05
N MET A 792 24.44 -33.84 -23.25
CA MET A 792 25.46 -33.27 -22.36
C MET A 792 25.19 -31.79 -22.10
N LEU A 793 25.17 -31.41 -20.82
CA LEU A 793 25.12 -30.03 -20.35
C LEU A 793 26.37 -29.73 -19.52
N GLN A 794 27.07 -28.65 -19.84
CA GLN A 794 28.27 -28.22 -19.13
C GLN A 794 28.21 -26.73 -18.80
N MET A 795 28.54 -26.38 -17.56
CA MET A 795 28.74 -25.00 -17.10
C MET A 795 30.18 -24.86 -16.62
N GLN A 796 30.92 -23.87 -17.12
CA GLN A 796 32.32 -23.62 -16.81
C GLN A 796 32.53 -22.15 -16.40
N LEU A 797 33.18 -21.94 -15.26
CA LEU A 797 33.59 -20.63 -14.75
C LEU A 797 35.11 -20.53 -14.83
N ILE A 798 35.61 -19.48 -15.48
CA ILE A 798 37.04 -19.18 -15.59
C ILE A 798 37.31 -17.82 -14.97
N VAL A 799 38.19 -17.78 -13.98
CA VAL A 799 38.70 -16.53 -13.39
C VAL A 799 40.22 -16.50 -13.54
N PRO A 800 40.76 -15.89 -14.63
CA PRO A 800 42.18 -15.91 -14.93
C PRO A 800 43.07 -15.34 -13.83
N SER A 801 42.61 -14.28 -13.16
CA SER A 801 43.33 -13.65 -12.04
C SER A 801 43.52 -14.58 -10.84
N MET A 802 42.61 -15.53 -10.64
CA MET A 802 42.65 -16.52 -9.55
C MET A 802 43.17 -17.89 -9.99
N LYS A 803 43.65 -18.05 -11.24
CA LYS A 803 43.98 -19.36 -11.86
C LYS A 803 42.90 -20.42 -11.61
N THR A 804 41.64 -20.01 -11.60
CA THR A 804 40.49 -20.85 -11.23
C THR A 804 39.76 -21.31 -12.48
N ASP A 805 39.55 -22.61 -12.60
CA ASP A 805 38.74 -23.26 -13.63
C ASP A 805 37.82 -24.29 -12.96
N ALA A 806 36.51 -24.00 -12.93
CA ALA A 806 35.52 -24.87 -12.32
C ALA A 806 34.46 -25.23 -13.35
N SER A 807 34.17 -26.52 -13.49
CA SER A 807 33.15 -27.01 -14.41
C SER A 807 32.24 -28.08 -13.80
N ILE A 808 30.96 -27.99 -14.12
CA ILE A 808 29.94 -29.00 -13.77
C ILE A 808 29.39 -29.53 -15.08
N THR A 809 29.43 -30.85 -15.26
CA THR A 809 28.99 -31.54 -16.47
C THR A 809 27.96 -32.62 -16.09
N ALA A 810 26.80 -32.60 -16.75
CA ALA A 810 25.79 -33.64 -16.67
C ALA A 810 25.68 -34.33 -18.03
N THR A 811 25.82 -35.66 -18.04
CA THR A 811 25.79 -36.50 -19.25
C THR A 811 24.73 -37.59 -19.10
N LEU A 812 23.90 -37.76 -20.12
CA LEU A 812 22.91 -38.82 -20.23
C LEU A 812 23.22 -39.64 -21.49
N LYS A 813 23.29 -40.98 -21.36
CA LYS A 813 23.44 -41.92 -22.48
C LYS A 813 22.38 -43.01 -22.39
N ASN A 814 21.71 -43.29 -23.52
CA ASN A 814 20.61 -44.24 -23.60
C ASN A 814 20.76 -45.17 -24.83
N SER A 815 21.64 -46.16 -24.75
CA SER A 815 21.93 -47.09 -25.88
C SER A 815 21.54 -48.55 -25.62
N GLU A 816 21.86 -49.11 -24.45
CA GLU A 816 21.48 -50.48 -24.01
C GLU A 816 21.07 -50.50 -22.53
N ASP A 817 21.91 -49.93 -21.66
CA ASP A 817 21.58 -49.55 -20.29
C ASP A 817 21.43 -48.01 -20.18
N LEU A 818 20.56 -47.53 -19.31
CA LEU A 818 20.43 -46.10 -19.03
C LEU A 818 21.59 -45.66 -18.12
N VAL A 819 22.46 -44.77 -18.62
CA VAL A 819 23.60 -44.23 -17.86
C VAL A 819 23.47 -42.73 -17.66
N LEU A 820 23.43 -42.31 -16.40
CA LEU A 820 23.38 -40.89 -16.00
C LEU A 820 24.64 -40.57 -15.19
N GLU A 821 25.48 -39.68 -15.72
CA GLU A 821 26.73 -39.25 -15.10
C GLU A 821 26.65 -37.76 -14.74
N LEU A 822 26.88 -37.44 -13.46
CA LEU A 822 27.08 -36.08 -12.99
C LEU A 822 28.53 -35.93 -12.53
N LYS A 823 29.30 -35.08 -13.22
CA LYS A 823 30.73 -34.85 -12.95
C LYS A 823 31.01 -33.38 -12.61
N SER A 824 31.68 -33.15 -11.50
CA SER A 824 32.26 -31.86 -11.09
C SER A 824 33.78 -31.93 -11.22
N ASP A 825 34.39 -30.96 -11.90
CA ASP A 825 35.85 -30.82 -12.07
C ASP A 825 36.23 -29.40 -11.65
N VAL A 826 36.89 -29.27 -10.51
CA VAL A 826 37.28 -28.00 -9.90
C VAL A 826 38.80 -27.97 -9.78
N LYS A 827 39.40 -27.01 -10.49
CA LYS A 827 40.83 -26.69 -10.44
C LYS A 827 41.00 -25.33 -9.80
N LEU A 828 41.47 -25.36 -8.55
CA LEU A 828 41.91 -24.19 -7.81
C LEU A 828 43.44 -24.17 -7.82
N PRO A 829 44.08 -23.05 -7.46
CA PRO A 829 45.51 -23.05 -7.17
C PRO A 829 45.83 -24.18 -6.19
N GLU A 830 46.75 -25.08 -6.57
CA GLU A 830 47.32 -26.13 -5.72
C GLU A 830 46.33 -27.21 -5.21
N THR A 831 45.03 -27.12 -5.58
CA THR A 831 43.99 -28.09 -5.21
C THR A 831 43.16 -28.50 -6.40
N ASN A 832 43.08 -29.81 -6.64
CA ASN A 832 42.25 -30.40 -7.68
C ASN A 832 41.21 -31.31 -7.04
N SER A 833 39.94 -31.12 -7.42
CA SER A 833 38.83 -31.97 -6.99
C SER A 833 38.04 -32.45 -8.20
N VAL A 834 37.92 -33.76 -8.35
CA VAL A 834 37.07 -34.40 -9.36
C VAL A 834 36.09 -35.32 -8.64
N GLN A 835 34.81 -35.00 -8.75
CA GLN A 835 33.72 -35.78 -8.16
C GLN A 835 32.80 -36.26 -9.28
N ALA A 836 32.44 -37.54 -9.28
CA ALA A 836 31.56 -38.13 -10.26
C ALA A 836 30.55 -39.07 -9.60
N VAL A 837 29.28 -38.96 -9.99
CA VAL A 837 28.23 -39.90 -9.63
C VAL A 837 27.71 -40.52 -10.92
N ILE A 838 27.75 -41.84 -11.02
CA ILE A 838 27.31 -42.59 -12.19
C ILE A 838 26.18 -43.53 -11.76
N PHE A 839 25.01 -43.32 -12.34
CA PHE A 839 23.86 -44.21 -12.21
C PHE A 839 23.78 -45.06 -13.47
N LYS A 840 23.74 -46.38 -13.34
CA LYS A 840 23.52 -47.34 -14.42
C LYS A 840 22.30 -48.20 -14.09
N TYR A 841 21.35 -48.27 -15.01
CA TYR A 841 20.14 -49.06 -14.85
C TYR A 841 19.94 -49.94 -16.09
N GLY A 842 19.94 -51.27 -15.88
CA GLY A 842 19.74 -52.29 -16.92
C GLY A 842 18.66 -53.30 -16.55
N GLU A 843 18.40 -54.29 -17.42
CA GLU A 843 17.30 -55.25 -17.23
C GLU A 843 17.47 -56.17 -16.00
N ASP A 844 18.68 -56.66 -15.74
CA ASP A 844 18.96 -57.64 -14.67
C ASP A 844 19.62 -57.02 -13.41
N GLN A 845 20.07 -55.75 -13.47
CA GLN A 845 20.77 -55.08 -12.36
C GLN A 845 20.63 -53.55 -12.38
N ALA A 846 20.71 -52.95 -11.19
CA ALA A 846 20.90 -51.51 -11.01
C ALA A 846 22.21 -51.24 -10.25
N GLU A 847 23.02 -50.30 -10.73
CA GLU A 847 24.31 -49.94 -10.17
C GLU A 847 24.42 -48.42 -9.97
N VAL A 848 24.86 -48.02 -8.77
CA VAL A 848 25.23 -46.63 -8.46
C VAL A 848 26.69 -46.63 -8.04
N SER A 849 27.53 -45.85 -8.74
CA SER A 849 28.90 -45.61 -8.34
C SER A 849 29.16 -44.13 -8.03
N LEU A 850 29.86 -43.90 -6.94
CA LEU A 850 30.32 -42.58 -6.50
C LEU A 850 31.84 -42.61 -6.45
N MET A 851 32.46 -41.66 -7.15
CA MET A 851 33.90 -41.44 -7.17
C MET A 851 34.19 -40.02 -6.70
N SER A 852 35.10 -39.87 -5.75
CA SER A 852 35.60 -38.57 -5.29
C SER A 852 37.11 -38.64 -5.18
N ASN A 853 37.81 -37.92 -6.06
CA ASN A 853 39.25 -37.78 -6.05
C ASN A 853 39.61 -36.36 -5.67
N MET A 854 40.28 -36.20 -4.53
CA MET A 854 40.75 -34.90 -4.05
C MET A 854 42.24 -34.97 -3.79
N ASN A 855 42.99 -34.00 -4.32
CA ASN A 855 44.42 -33.87 -4.12
C ASN A 855 44.78 -32.40 -3.86
N SER A 856 45.58 -32.13 -2.84
CA SER A 856 46.00 -30.81 -2.42
C SER A 856 47.46 -30.82 -1.95
N ASP A 857 48.25 -29.86 -2.45
CA ASP A 857 49.64 -29.67 -2.02
C ASP A 857 49.70 -28.83 -0.74
N ILE A 858 50.14 -29.42 0.36
CA ILE A 858 50.13 -28.79 1.69
C ILE A 858 51.38 -27.92 1.92
N LYS A 859 52.48 -28.14 1.18
CA LYS A 859 53.75 -27.41 1.39
C LYS A 859 53.63 -25.90 1.15
N MET A 860 52.68 -25.47 0.34
CA MET A 860 52.41 -24.05 0.05
C MET A 860 51.23 -23.46 0.86
N LEU A 861 50.47 -24.28 1.59
CA LEU A 861 49.38 -23.87 2.48
C LEU A 861 49.85 -23.53 3.91
N GLN A 862 51.12 -23.78 4.22
CA GLN A 862 51.76 -23.55 5.52
C GLN A 862 51.72 -22.09 6.04
N PRO A 863 51.59 -21.00 5.23
CA PRO A 863 51.48 -19.64 5.75
C PRO A 863 50.11 -19.25 6.35
N TYR A 864 49.06 -20.08 6.21
CA TYR A 864 47.70 -19.78 6.72
C TYR A 864 47.40 -20.46 8.08
N THR A 865 48.43 -20.77 8.87
CA THR A 865 48.39 -21.77 9.95
C THR A 865 47.92 -21.29 11.33
N GLU A 866 47.57 -20.01 11.57
CA GLU A 866 47.01 -19.62 12.88
C GLU A 866 45.49 -19.86 12.98
N ALA A 867 44.73 -19.50 11.95
CA ALA A 867 43.27 -19.62 11.96
C ALA A 867 42.80 -21.08 11.84
N LEU A 868 43.51 -21.91 11.07
CA LEU A 868 43.19 -23.32 10.91
C LEU A 868 43.50 -24.13 12.18
N GLN A 869 44.57 -23.77 12.88
CA GLN A 869 44.99 -24.41 14.14
C GLN A 869 44.05 -24.02 15.28
N ALA A 870 43.65 -22.74 15.36
CA ALA A 870 42.61 -22.28 16.28
C ALA A 870 41.24 -22.93 16.00
N TRP A 871 40.86 -23.12 14.73
CA TRP A 871 39.60 -23.76 14.36
C TRP A 871 39.58 -25.26 14.69
N MET A 872 40.69 -25.97 14.49
CA MET A 872 40.82 -27.38 14.91
C MET A 872 40.81 -27.54 16.44
N GLU A 873 41.44 -26.63 17.19
CA GLU A 873 41.35 -26.62 18.66
C GLU A 873 39.91 -26.35 19.14
N LEU A 874 39.19 -25.46 18.46
CA LEU A 874 37.79 -25.14 18.78
C LEU A 874 36.87 -26.35 18.55
N LEU A 875 37.01 -27.03 17.41
CA LEU A 875 36.26 -28.25 17.07
C LEU A 875 36.54 -29.41 18.02
N MET A 876 37.81 -29.61 18.39
CA MET A 876 38.19 -30.64 19.37
C MET A 876 37.65 -30.32 20.77
N ASN A 877 37.64 -29.05 21.18
CA ASN A 877 37.04 -28.63 22.44
C ASN A 877 35.51 -28.80 22.45
N GLU A 878 34.81 -28.41 21.38
CA GLU A 878 33.37 -28.59 21.26
C GLU A 878 32.95 -30.06 21.28
N MET A 879 33.67 -30.94 20.57
CA MET A 879 33.40 -32.38 20.58
C MET A 879 33.61 -32.97 21.99
N MET A 880 34.65 -32.55 22.69
CA MET A 880 34.96 -33.04 24.03
C MET A 880 34.00 -32.50 25.10
N ASP A 881 33.43 -31.31 24.90
CA ASP A 881 32.49 -30.70 25.84
C ASP A 881 31.01 -31.08 25.62
N GLN A 882 30.71 -31.90 24.59
CA GLN A 882 29.37 -32.44 24.39
C GLN A 882 28.91 -33.30 25.57
N GLN A 883 27.67 -33.07 26.00
CA GLN A 883 27.02 -33.81 27.08
C GLN A 883 26.42 -35.11 26.53
N VAL A 884 26.68 -36.24 27.21
CA VAL A 884 26.13 -37.53 26.79
C VAL A 884 24.67 -37.62 27.19
N VAL A 885 23.82 -37.94 26.22
CA VAL A 885 22.35 -37.89 26.32
C VAL A 885 21.85 -38.67 27.54
N LYS A 886 21.07 -38.00 28.40
CA LYS A 886 20.52 -38.50 29.68
C LYS A 886 21.54 -38.75 30.80
N THR A 887 22.71 -38.10 30.74
CA THR A 887 23.69 -38.08 31.84
C THR A 887 24.19 -36.65 32.11
N ASP A 888 24.67 -36.40 33.32
CA ASP A 888 25.34 -35.13 33.68
C ASP A 888 26.84 -35.13 33.26
N MET A 889 27.27 -36.13 32.48
CA MET A 889 28.67 -36.31 32.05
C MET A 889 28.91 -35.77 30.64
N LYS A 890 30.10 -35.20 30.43
CA LYS A 890 30.60 -34.78 29.10
C LYS A 890 31.45 -35.90 28.48
N VAL A 891 31.61 -35.89 27.16
CA VAL A 891 32.53 -36.82 26.45
C VAL A 891 33.95 -36.75 27.03
N ARG A 892 34.42 -35.55 27.40
CA ARG A 892 35.68 -35.36 28.13
C ARG A 892 35.69 -36.13 29.44
N HIS A 893 34.62 -36.07 30.23
CA HIS A 893 34.52 -36.85 31.47
C HIS A 893 34.57 -38.36 31.22
N ILE A 894 33.97 -38.86 30.14
CA ILE A 894 34.05 -40.29 29.78
C ILE A 894 35.47 -40.65 29.38
N TYR A 895 36.13 -39.84 28.55
CA TYR A 895 37.52 -40.07 28.16
C TYR A 895 38.48 -40.05 29.36
N THR A 896 38.35 -39.05 30.25
CA THR A 896 39.19 -38.96 31.46
C THR A 896 38.87 -40.08 32.45
N LYS A 897 37.59 -40.45 32.63
CA LYS A 897 37.20 -41.59 33.48
C LYS A 897 37.58 -42.93 32.88
N ALA A 898 37.60 -43.09 31.56
CA ALA A 898 38.07 -44.30 30.89
C ALA A 898 39.59 -44.45 30.98
N LEU A 899 40.35 -43.35 30.94
CA LEU A 899 41.79 -43.36 31.22
C LEU A 899 42.10 -43.57 32.71
N GLU A 900 41.36 -42.95 33.63
CA GLU A 900 41.49 -43.21 35.07
C GLU A 900 41.09 -44.65 35.40
N ALA A 901 39.93 -45.12 34.92
CA ALA A 901 39.47 -46.49 35.14
C ALA A 901 40.40 -47.49 34.45
N GLY A 902 40.87 -47.20 33.24
CA GLY A 902 41.88 -47.99 32.53
C GLY A 902 43.19 -48.07 33.32
N ASN A 903 43.73 -46.96 33.82
CA ASN A 903 44.93 -46.97 34.66
C ASN A 903 44.71 -47.65 36.02
N ILE A 904 43.55 -47.47 36.67
CA ILE A 904 43.20 -48.15 37.93
C ILE A 904 43.02 -49.66 37.69
N TRP A 905 42.39 -50.08 36.59
CA TRP A 905 42.24 -51.50 36.23
C TRP A 905 43.58 -52.11 35.82
N MET A 906 44.39 -51.39 35.06
CA MET A 906 45.75 -51.79 34.67
C MET A 906 46.67 -51.88 35.90
N ASP A 907 46.58 -50.97 36.88
CA ASP A 907 47.36 -51.03 38.13
C ASP A 907 46.86 -52.13 39.08
N LYS A 908 45.55 -52.45 39.06
CA LYS A 908 44.94 -53.52 39.88
C LYS A 908 45.13 -54.92 39.29
N ILE A 909 45.45 -55.03 38.01
CA ILE A 909 45.77 -56.29 37.31
C ILE A 909 47.28 -56.47 37.12
N ALA A 910 48.05 -55.38 37.09
CA ALA A 910 49.51 -55.43 37.06
C ALA A 910 50.11 -56.14 38.30
N SER A 911 49.37 -56.29 39.41
CA SER A 911 49.79 -57.11 40.55
C SER A 911 49.62 -58.62 40.35
N ASP A 912 48.74 -59.08 39.44
CA ASP A 912 48.40 -60.50 39.25
C ASP A 912 48.67 -61.04 37.82
N VAL A 913 48.98 -60.19 36.82
CA VAL A 913 49.30 -60.60 35.44
C VAL A 913 50.48 -59.78 34.87
N PRO A 914 51.68 -60.37 34.68
CA PRO A 914 52.89 -59.65 34.24
C PRO A 914 52.81 -59.00 32.85
N TYR A 915 51.94 -59.48 31.96
CA TYR A 915 51.83 -59.00 30.57
C TYR A 915 51.19 -57.61 30.44
N VAL A 916 50.51 -57.14 31.48
CA VAL A 916 49.83 -55.83 31.52
C VAL A 916 50.84 -54.68 31.69
N TYR A 917 52.00 -54.94 32.30
CA TYR A 917 53.09 -53.97 32.39
C TYR A 917 53.72 -53.68 31.01
N THR A 918 53.79 -54.70 30.15
CA THR A 918 54.32 -54.59 28.79
C THR A 918 53.41 -53.75 27.89
N LEU A 919 52.08 -53.95 27.98
CA LEU A 919 51.10 -53.16 27.25
C LEU A 919 51.10 -51.67 27.67
N LYS A 920 51.33 -51.38 28.96
CA LYS A 920 51.45 -50.02 29.52
C LYS A 920 52.66 -49.27 28.94
N ASN A 921 53.79 -49.96 28.73
CA ASN A 921 54.98 -49.36 28.13
C ASN A 921 54.85 -49.18 26.61
N SER A 922 54.22 -50.11 25.89
CA SER A 922 54.01 -50.00 24.43
C SER A 922 53.03 -48.87 24.03
N LEU A 923 52.08 -48.51 24.91
CA LEU A 923 51.18 -47.37 24.71
C LEU A 923 51.85 -46.00 25.00
N ALA A 924 52.95 -45.98 25.76
CA ALA A 924 53.72 -44.77 26.02
C ALA A 924 54.69 -44.39 24.88
N GLU A 925 54.96 -45.31 23.95
CA GLU A 925 55.88 -45.15 22.81
C GLU A 925 55.17 -44.90 21.45
N LEU A 926 53.88 -44.54 21.45
CA LEU A 926 53.16 -44.14 20.23
C LEU A 926 53.71 -42.81 19.66
N GLU A 927 54.64 -42.89 18.71
CA GLU A 927 55.10 -41.74 17.92
C GLU A 927 53.93 -41.12 17.14
N LYS A 928 53.83 -39.77 17.16
CA LYS A 928 52.81 -39.03 16.40
C LYS A 928 53.07 -39.21 14.89
N PRO A 929 52.06 -39.55 14.06
CA PRO A 929 52.23 -39.60 12.62
C PRO A 929 52.58 -38.20 12.06
N THR A 930 53.63 -38.12 11.23
CA THR A 930 54.09 -36.88 10.59
C THR A 930 53.17 -36.49 9.42
N MET A 931 52.95 -35.18 9.25
CA MET A 931 52.05 -34.67 8.20
C MET A 931 52.70 -34.76 6.81
N PRO A 932 52.04 -35.36 5.79
CA PRO A 932 52.58 -35.53 4.46
C PRO A 932 52.51 -34.23 3.65
N ASP A 933 53.45 -34.06 2.72
CA ASP A 933 53.54 -32.87 1.87
C ASP A 933 52.35 -32.69 0.90
N ASN A 934 51.71 -33.79 0.47
CA ASN A 934 50.53 -33.79 -0.40
C ASN A 934 49.40 -34.57 0.28
N LEU A 935 48.25 -33.94 0.52
CA LEU A 935 47.07 -34.60 1.04
C LEU A 935 46.22 -35.11 -0.12
N PHE A 936 45.93 -36.40 -0.13
CA PHE A 936 44.95 -36.97 -1.05
C PHE A 936 43.92 -37.80 -0.30
N MET A 937 42.70 -37.79 -0.82
CA MET A 937 41.62 -38.67 -0.38
C MET A 937 40.84 -39.09 -1.61
N ASN A 938 40.93 -40.38 -1.91
CA ASN A 938 40.21 -41.01 -3.02
C ASN A 938 39.17 -41.94 -2.42
N ILE A 939 37.90 -41.68 -2.73
CA ILE A 939 36.75 -42.47 -2.30
C ILE A 939 36.10 -43.05 -3.55
N GLU A 940 36.00 -44.36 -3.58
CA GLU A 940 35.23 -45.10 -4.58
C GLU A 940 34.19 -45.92 -3.83
N SER A 941 32.92 -45.75 -4.14
CA SER A 941 31.86 -46.61 -3.62
C SER A 941 30.95 -47.06 -4.74
N LYS A 942 30.54 -48.32 -4.64
CA LYS A 942 29.70 -48.99 -5.63
C LYS A 942 28.61 -49.76 -4.90
N PHE A 943 27.38 -49.42 -5.20
CA PHE A 943 26.20 -50.16 -4.79
C PHE A 943 25.62 -50.86 -6.01
N ARG A 944 25.42 -52.17 -5.92
CA ARG A 944 24.86 -53.00 -6.98
C ARG A 944 23.73 -53.85 -6.42
N TYR A 945 22.58 -53.81 -7.09
CA TYR A 945 21.44 -54.68 -6.80
C TYR A 945 21.12 -55.55 -8.00
N GLN A 946 21.07 -56.87 -7.78
CA GLN A 946 20.75 -57.85 -8.80
C GLN A 946 19.34 -58.41 -8.56
N PHE A 947 18.48 -58.35 -9.58
CA PHE A 947 17.08 -58.76 -9.47
C PHE A 947 16.92 -60.29 -9.44
N ASN A 948 15.97 -60.84 -8.65
CA ASN A 948 15.67 -62.28 -8.61
C ASN A 948 14.60 -62.67 -9.66
N LYS A 949 14.69 -63.89 -10.23
CA LYS A 949 13.79 -64.39 -11.27
C LYS A 949 12.59 -65.21 -10.72
N ASP A 950 12.62 -65.67 -9.46
CA ASP A 950 11.54 -66.45 -8.83
C ASP A 950 10.45 -65.57 -8.16
N ARG A 951 9.18 -66.02 -8.15
CA ARG A 951 8.03 -65.27 -7.61
C ARG A 951 7.13 -66.14 -6.72
N MET A 952 6.61 -65.58 -5.62
CA MET A 952 5.67 -66.23 -4.69
C MET A 952 4.27 -65.62 -4.81
N THR A 953 3.22 -66.45 -4.85
CA THR A 953 1.83 -66.02 -4.99
C THR A 953 1.00 -66.35 -3.75
N PHE A 954 0.25 -65.37 -3.23
CA PHE A 954 -0.68 -65.54 -2.12
C PHE A 954 -2.12 -65.29 -2.59
N THR A 955 -3.04 -66.21 -2.31
CA THR A 955 -4.48 -66.02 -2.59
C THR A 955 -5.17 -65.43 -1.36
N LEU A 956 -5.62 -64.19 -1.48
CA LEU A 956 -6.31 -63.48 -0.40
C LEU A 956 -7.81 -63.46 -0.67
N ALA A 957 -8.61 -64.03 0.24
CA ALA A 957 -10.06 -63.89 0.22
C ALA A 957 -10.42 -62.45 0.60
N LEU A 958 -11.08 -61.73 -0.31
CA LEU A 958 -11.38 -60.32 -0.11
C LEU A 958 -12.65 -60.18 0.77
N PRO A 959 -12.61 -59.44 1.90
CA PRO A 959 -13.79 -59.18 2.70
C PRO A 959 -14.87 -58.52 1.85
N LEU A 960 -16.12 -59.03 1.91
CA LEU A 960 -17.25 -58.60 1.06
C LEU A 960 -17.13 -59.01 -0.42
N GLY A 961 -16.28 -60.00 -0.71
CA GLY A 961 -16.17 -60.65 -2.01
C GLY A 961 -17.52 -61.15 -2.56
N GLY A 962 -17.77 -60.89 -3.84
CA GLY A 962 -19.02 -61.16 -4.53
C GLY A 962 -20.11 -60.10 -4.36
N LYS A 963 -19.95 -59.13 -3.44
CA LYS A 963 -20.92 -58.04 -3.23
C LYS A 963 -20.68 -56.88 -4.18
N THR A 964 -21.77 -56.30 -4.67
CA THR A 964 -21.74 -55.08 -5.48
C THR A 964 -21.71 -53.83 -4.60
N SER A 965 -21.09 -52.76 -5.08
CA SER A 965 -21.03 -51.44 -4.44
C SER A 965 -22.40 -50.88 -3.98
N GLN A 966 -23.52 -51.26 -4.64
CA GLN A 966 -24.87 -50.94 -4.18
C GLN A 966 -25.29 -51.75 -2.95
N GLU A 967 -25.00 -53.05 -2.89
CA GLU A 967 -25.27 -53.88 -1.72
C GLU A 967 -24.43 -53.46 -0.50
N LEU A 968 -23.23 -52.94 -0.74
CA LEU A 968 -22.36 -52.39 0.29
C LEU A 968 -22.79 -51.00 0.78
N ARG A 969 -23.92 -50.48 0.26
CA ARG A 969 -24.48 -49.16 0.57
C ARG A 969 -23.45 -48.04 0.47
N ILE A 970 -22.44 -48.20 -0.38
CA ILE A 970 -21.48 -47.15 -0.66
C ILE A 970 -22.24 -46.11 -1.46
N PRO A 971 -22.39 -44.88 -0.94
CA PRO A 971 -23.20 -43.88 -1.61
C PRO A 971 -22.57 -43.58 -2.97
N PRO A 972 -23.38 -43.45 -4.02
CA PRO A 972 -22.88 -43.24 -5.38
C PRO A 972 -22.16 -41.90 -5.54
N MET A 973 -22.24 -41.02 -4.55
CA MET A 973 -21.44 -39.80 -4.43
C MET A 973 -20.92 -39.62 -3.02
N LEU A 974 -19.65 -39.22 -2.90
CA LEU A 974 -18.98 -38.93 -1.63
C LEU A 974 -18.50 -37.48 -1.62
N THR A 975 -18.93 -36.70 -0.64
CA THR A 975 -18.60 -35.27 -0.53
C THR A 975 -17.43 -35.06 0.43
N THR A 976 -16.35 -34.42 -0.02
CA THR A 976 -15.23 -34.04 0.86
C THR A 976 -15.58 -32.80 1.71
N PRO A 977 -15.05 -32.61 2.93
CA PRO A 977 -15.36 -31.44 3.76
C PRO A 977 -14.46 -30.23 3.44
N HIS A 978 -14.91 -29.02 3.84
CA HIS A 978 -14.24 -27.75 3.56
C HIS A 978 -12.96 -27.61 4.39
N MET A 979 -11.83 -27.24 3.78
CA MET A 979 -10.53 -27.10 4.45
C MET A 979 -9.85 -25.76 4.11
N SER A 980 -9.27 -25.09 5.11
CA SER A 980 -8.64 -23.77 4.99
C SER A 980 -7.23 -23.81 5.56
N ILE A 981 -6.20 -23.46 4.76
CA ILE A 981 -4.79 -23.42 5.20
C ILE A 981 -4.28 -21.96 5.13
N PRO A 982 -4.19 -21.25 6.27
CA PRO A 982 -4.04 -19.78 6.28
C PRO A 982 -2.67 -19.25 5.85
N GLN A 983 -1.60 -20.03 5.96
CA GLN A 983 -0.22 -19.56 5.67
C GLN A 983 0.09 -19.45 4.17
N MET A 984 -0.77 -20.03 3.31
CA MET A 984 -0.70 -19.93 1.85
C MET A 984 -1.97 -19.30 1.25
N ASP A 985 -2.84 -18.76 2.11
CA ASP A 985 -4.15 -18.18 1.82
C ASP A 985 -5.05 -19.02 0.87
N LEU A 986 -5.00 -20.35 1.02
CA LEU A 986 -5.75 -21.29 0.18
C LEU A 986 -6.93 -21.89 0.95
N LYS A 987 -8.15 -21.69 0.43
CA LYS A 987 -9.40 -22.30 0.92
C LYS A 987 -9.97 -23.25 -0.13
N LEU A 988 -10.03 -24.54 0.20
CA LEU A 988 -10.56 -25.58 -0.67
C LEU A 988 -11.98 -25.97 -0.24
N SER A 989 -12.92 -25.85 -1.18
CA SER A 989 -14.33 -26.16 -0.95
C SER A 989 -14.62 -27.66 -1.08
N PRO A 990 -15.63 -28.16 -0.34
CA PRO A 990 -16.18 -29.51 -0.48
C PRO A 990 -16.46 -29.86 -1.94
N MET A 991 -16.05 -31.05 -2.38
CA MET A 991 -16.34 -31.54 -3.73
C MET A 991 -16.97 -32.93 -3.65
N GLU A 992 -18.03 -33.13 -4.42
CA GLU A 992 -18.74 -34.40 -4.55
C GLU A 992 -18.13 -35.25 -5.66
N ILE A 993 -17.65 -36.43 -5.29
CA ILE A 993 -17.00 -37.37 -6.19
C ILE A 993 -17.96 -38.54 -6.42
N SER A 994 -18.38 -38.76 -7.67
CA SER A 994 -19.25 -39.88 -8.03
C SER A 994 -18.46 -41.17 -8.18
N ILE A 995 -18.82 -42.20 -7.42
CA ILE A 995 -18.15 -43.50 -7.44
C ILE A 995 -18.91 -44.44 -8.38
N PRO A 996 -18.28 -44.97 -9.46
CA PRO A 996 -18.93 -45.90 -10.38
C PRO A 996 -19.21 -47.24 -9.69
N THR A 997 -20.29 -47.91 -10.09
CA THR A 997 -20.66 -49.20 -9.49
C THR A 997 -19.68 -50.31 -9.88
N PHE A 998 -19.02 -50.91 -8.88
CA PHE A 998 -18.12 -52.05 -9.03
C PHE A 998 -18.59 -53.25 -8.20
N THR A 999 -18.06 -54.43 -8.50
CA THR A 999 -18.27 -55.68 -7.74
C THR A 999 -16.92 -56.18 -7.27
N ILE A 1000 -16.78 -56.48 -5.98
CA ILE A 1000 -15.51 -56.95 -5.44
C ILE A 1000 -15.36 -58.44 -5.81
N PRO A 1001 -14.29 -58.86 -6.52
CA PRO A 1001 -14.05 -60.28 -6.79
C PRO A 1001 -13.83 -61.05 -5.48
N SER A 1002 -14.25 -62.30 -5.43
CA SER A 1002 -14.25 -63.08 -4.17
C SER A 1002 -12.83 -63.36 -3.64
N ASP A 1003 -11.86 -63.57 -4.52
CA ASP A 1003 -10.46 -63.83 -4.17
C ASP A 1003 -9.51 -63.08 -5.13
N TYR A 1004 -8.31 -62.72 -4.67
CA TYR A 1004 -7.25 -62.10 -5.48
C TYR A 1004 -5.87 -62.72 -5.21
N ASP A 1005 -5.19 -63.13 -6.28
CA ASP A 1005 -3.84 -63.72 -6.24
C ASP A 1005 -2.77 -62.63 -6.37
N LEU A 1006 -2.02 -62.36 -5.29
CA LEU A 1006 -0.90 -61.41 -5.27
C LEU A 1006 0.44 -62.13 -5.46
N THR A 1007 1.16 -61.83 -6.55
CA THR A 1007 2.47 -62.42 -6.88
C THR A 1007 3.62 -61.43 -6.65
N LEU A 1008 4.55 -61.73 -5.72
CA LEU A 1008 5.71 -60.89 -5.38
C LEU A 1008 7.05 -61.59 -5.71
N PRO A 1009 8.07 -60.91 -6.29
CA PRO A 1009 9.38 -61.49 -6.54
C PRO A 1009 10.14 -61.72 -5.23
N VAL A 1010 10.87 -62.83 -5.14
CA VAL A 1010 11.70 -63.16 -3.97
C VAL A 1010 12.91 -62.20 -3.92
N MET A 1011 13.48 -61.95 -2.73
CA MET A 1011 14.59 -61.00 -2.55
C MET A 1011 15.82 -61.42 -3.41
N GLY A 1012 16.38 -60.49 -4.18
CA GLY A 1012 17.61 -60.66 -4.98
C GLY A 1012 18.90 -60.49 -4.19
N MET A 1013 20.04 -60.28 -4.86
CA MET A 1013 21.35 -60.11 -4.22
C MET A 1013 21.75 -58.62 -4.16
N ILE A 1014 22.07 -58.13 -2.95
CA ILE A 1014 22.62 -56.80 -2.73
C ILE A 1014 24.13 -56.92 -2.55
N GLU A 1015 24.89 -56.06 -3.24
CA GLU A 1015 26.32 -55.89 -3.05
C GLU A 1015 26.66 -54.42 -2.82
N LEU A 1016 27.36 -54.14 -1.73
CA LEU A 1016 27.92 -52.84 -1.40
C LEU A 1016 29.43 -52.98 -1.30
N SER A 1017 30.18 -52.20 -2.08
CA SER A 1017 31.63 -52.06 -1.91
C SER A 1017 32.02 -50.59 -1.75
N GLY A 1018 32.99 -50.36 -0.88
CA GLY A 1018 33.55 -49.04 -0.58
C GLY A 1018 35.05 -49.14 -0.39
N LYS A 1019 35.78 -48.25 -1.06
CA LYS A 1019 37.23 -48.11 -0.98
C LYS A 1019 37.57 -46.66 -0.67
N VAL A 1020 38.27 -46.46 0.44
CA VAL A 1020 38.79 -45.15 0.85
C VAL A 1020 40.30 -45.27 0.92
N LYS A 1021 41.00 -44.54 0.04
CA LYS A 1021 42.45 -44.47 0.02
C LYS A 1021 42.89 -43.05 0.36
N SER A 1022 43.64 -42.90 1.45
CA SER A 1022 44.22 -41.63 1.89
C SER A 1022 45.68 -41.83 2.30
N ASN A 1023 46.36 -40.75 2.69
CA ASN A 1023 47.73 -40.81 3.22
C ASN A 1023 47.87 -41.64 4.51
N TYR A 1024 46.80 -41.77 5.31
CA TYR A 1024 46.87 -42.33 6.67
C TYR A 1024 46.06 -43.63 6.85
N TYR A 1025 45.13 -43.89 5.94
CA TYR A 1025 44.21 -45.00 6.06
C TYR A 1025 43.79 -45.51 4.69
N ASN A 1026 43.90 -46.81 4.49
CA ASN A 1026 43.42 -47.54 3.32
C ASN A 1026 42.36 -48.54 3.77
N LEU A 1027 41.10 -48.19 3.58
CA LEU A 1027 39.94 -48.98 3.98
C LEU A 1027 39.26 -49.55 2.73
N GLU A 1028 39.12 -50.87 2.67
CA GLU A 1028 38.35 -51.56 1.66
C GLU A 1028 37.32 -52.45 2.35
N GLY A 1029 36.04 -52.15 2.13
CA GLY A 1029 34.92 -52.88 2.70
C GLY A 1029 34.00 -53.39 1.59
N MET A 1030 33.62 -54.66 1.68
CA MET A 1030 32.60 -55.25 0.82
C MET A 1030 31.61 -56.04 1.67
N VAL A 1031 30.33 -55.79 1.44
CA VAL A 1031 29.21 -56.49 2.07
C VAL A 1031 28.29 -56.98 0.96
N SER A 1032 27.99 -58.27 0.95
CA SER A 1032 26.96 -58.84 0.08
C SER A 1032 25.99 -59.69 0.85
N ALA A 1033 24.70 -59.54 0.57
CA ALA A 1033 23.64 -60.29 1.24
C ALA A 1033 22.48 -60.53 0.28
N GLY A 1034 21.99 -61.77 0.23
CA GLY A 1034 20.82 -62.12 -0.57
C GLY A 1034 20.73 -63.60 -0.90
N ASN A 1035 19.78 -63.92 -1.78
CA ASN A 1035 19.55 -65.30 -2.21
C ASN A 1035 20.73 -65.81 -3.05
N ASN A 1036 21.29 -66.96 -2.68
CA ASN A 1036 22.41 -67.63 -3.36
C ASN A 1036 22.00 -69.05 -3.81
N THR A 1037 20.79 -69.20 -4.33
CA THR A 1037 20.27 -70.42 -4.97
C THR A 1037 20.93 -70.68 -6.31
N VAL A 1038 21.90 -71.61 -6.36
CA VAL A 1038 22.30 -72.25 -7.62
C VAL A 1038 21.81 -73.71 -7.68
N GLU A 1039 21.74 -74.43 -6.56
CA GLU A 1039 21.26 -75.83 -6.50
C GLU A 1039 20.34 -76.17 -5.30
N SER A 1040 20.23 -75.33 -4.26
CA SER A 1040 19.27 -75.48 -3.14
C SER A 1040 18.94 -74.12 -2.47
N PRO A 1041 17.74 -73.92 -1.88
CA PRO A 1041 17.34 -72.66 -1.25
C PRO A 1041 18.24 -72.29 -0.06
N SER A 1042 19.20 -71.39 -0.31
CA SER A 1042 20.10 -70.87 0.71
C SER A 1042 20.30 -69.35 0.56
N TYR A 1043 20.23 -68.65 1.69
CA TYR A 1043 20.55 -67.22 1.77
C TYR A 1043 21.95 -67.05 2.35
N MET A 1044 22.78 -66.25 1.67
CA MET A 1044 24.17 -66.01 2.07
C MET A 1044 24.37 -64.53 2.39
N ALA A 1045 24.99 -64.26 3.53
CA ALA A 1045 25.49 -62.94 3.90
C ALA A 1045 27.00 -63.03 4.13
N ASN A 1046 27.76 -62.27 3.35
CA ASN A 1046 29.21 -62.16 3.44
C ASN A 1046 29.60 -60.72 3.73
N PHE A 1047 30.53 -60.52 4.65
CA PHE A 1047 31.22 -59.24 4.77
C PHE A 1047 32.72 -59.49 4.85
N LYS A 1048 33.47 -58.58 4.23
CA LYS A 1048 34.92 -58.50 4.33
C LYS A 1048 35.30 -57.04 4.46
N VAL A 1049 35.96 -56.70 5.56
CA VAL A 1049 36.50 -55.36 5.81
C VAL A 1049 37.99 -55.50 6.06
N MET A 1050 38.77 -54.83 5.23
CA MET A 1050 40.21 -54.73 5.34
C MET A 1050 40.56 -53.27 5.57
N ALA A 1051 41.24 -53.00 6.67
CA ALA A 1051 41.79 -51.70 6.96
C ALA A 1051 43.30 -51.83 7.17
N ASP A 1052 44.04 -51.01 6.43
CA ASP A 1052 45.49 -50.92 6.50
C ASP A 1052 45.89 -49.47 6.84
N SER A 1053 46.73 -49.33 7.86
CA SER A 1053 47.20 -48.05 8.38
C SER A 1053 48.70 -48.10 8.68
N PRO A 1054 49.43 -46.97 8.54
CA PRO A 1054 50.82 -46.88 8.99
C PRO A 1054 51.03 -47.20 10.49
N MET A 1055 49.97 -47.13 11.31
CA MET A 1055 49.99 -47.56 12.70
C MET A 1055 49.47 -48.99 12.81
N GLU A 1056 50.35 -49.96 13.07
CA GLU A 1056 50.00 -51.39 13.07
C GLU A 1056 48.80 -51.74 13.97
N LEU A 1057 48.62 -51.03 15.09
CA LEU A 1057 47.48 -51.18 16.00
C LEU A 1057 46.10 -50.87 15.35
N LEU A 1058 46.07 -50.09 14.27
CA LEU A 1058 44.85 -49.67 13.56
C LEU A 1058 44.58 -50.50 12.30
N SER A 1059 45.49 -51.41 11.94
CA SER A 1059 45.33 -52.33 10.82
C SER A 1059 44.56 -53.58 11.29
N PHE A 1060 43.44 -53.88 10.64
CA PHE A 1060 42.66 -55.08 10.93
C PHE A 1060 42.05 -55.66 9.66
N THR A 1061 41.86 -56.98 9.67
CA THR A 1061 41.05 -57.67 8.66
C THR A 1061 39.98 -58.46 9.39
N SER A 1062 38.72 -58.22 9.04
CA SER A 1062 37.58 -58.95 9.55
C SER A 1062 36.78 -59.50 8.38
N GLU A 1063 36.55 -60.81 8.39
CA GLU A 1063 35.69 -61.49 7.44
C GLU A 1063 34.69 -62.36 8.17
N GLY A 1064 33.46 -62.38 7.67
CA GLY A 1064 32.38 -63.20 8.20
C GLY A 1064 31.49 -63.70 7.09
N LYS A 1065 31.08 -64.96 7.19
CA LYS A 1065 30.21 -65.64 6.25
C LYS A 1065 29.11 -66.38 7.01
N MET A 1066 27.86 -66.06 6.70
CA MET A 1066 26.68 -66.71 7.26
C MET A 1066 25.84 -67.31 6.13
N ILE A 1067 25.41 -68.57 6.30
CA ILE A 1067 24.55 -69.28 5.34
C ILE A 1067 23.34 -69.81 6.12
N LEU A 1068 22.13 -69.49 5.66
CA LEU A 1068 20.87 -69.99 6.21
C LEU A 1068 20.24 -70.98 5.22
N PHE A 1069 19.85 -72.17 5.72
CA PHE A 1069 19.13 -73.21 4.99
C PHE A 1069 17.70 -73.33 5.53
N ASP A 1070 16.70 -73.45 4.67
CA ASP A 1070 15.28 -73.41 5.07
C ASP A 1070 14.74 -74.82 5.43
N ILE A 1071 14.27 -75.02 6.67
CA ILE A 1071 13.44 -76.15 7.10
C ILE A 1071 12.32 -75.58 7.99
N PHE A 1072 11.18 -75.23 7.41
CA PHE A 1072 9.94 -75.03 8.18
C PHE A 1072 8.69 -75.47 7.40
N THR A 1073 8.18 -76.64 7.80
CA THR A 1073 6.81 -77.12 7.59
C THR A 1073 5.87 -76.54 8.66
N ASN A 1074 4.75 -75.95 8.24
CA ASN A 1074 3.51 -75.69 9.00
C ASN A 1074 3.60 -75.32 10.50
N VAL A 1075 3.84 -74.05 10.82
CA VAL A 1075 3.22 -73.35 11.97
C VAL A 1075 3.09 -71.87 11.62
N LEU A 1076 1.85 -71.39 11.47
CA LEU A 1076 1.34 -70.01 11.68
C LEU A 1076 0.09 -69.78 10.82
N ALA A 1077 -0.97 -70.53 11.11
CA ALA A 1077 -2.33 -70.02 11.04
C ALA A 1077 -2.68 -69.54 12.47
N ASN A 1078 -3.30 -68.36 12.58
CA ASN A 1078 -3.55 -67.57 13.81
C ASN A 1078 -2.44 -66.60 14.25
N SER A 1079 -2.10 -65.64 13.39
CA SER A 1079 -2.01 -64.22 13.78
C SER A 1079 -1.65 -63.37 12.56
N PHE A 1080 -2.67 -62.99 11.78
CA PHE A 1080 -2.90 -61.66 11.19
C PHE A 1080 -4.27 -61.63 10.52
#